data_AF-A0AAD7YSH6-F1
#
_entry.id   AF-A0AAD7YSH6-F1
#
_cell.length_a   1.000
_cell.length_b   1.000
_cell.length_c   1.000
_cell.angle_alpha   90.00
_cell.angle_beta   90.00
_cell.angle_gamma   90.00
#
_symmetry.space_group_name_H-M   'P 1'
#
loop_
_entity.id
_entity.type
_entity.pdbx_description
1 polymer ?
#
loop_
_entity_poly.entity_id
_entity_poly.type
_entity_poly.pdbx_seq_one_letter_code
_entity_poly.pdbx_strand_id
1 'polypeptide(L)'
;MTGILPTYQRFVNGVPVPSISRRSFRLREKYLIVSVLLTFGIVWLGALFYLPEFKSSNSVNDSVYNVYKSIQKAGPELLMPPPLAHNDVGDFPVVGIVRHGEEGDDPHVVEDRNRLRAKIDEDMGMKVLERPQYDVAPSVSSSRGPSKPPVDAIEEPAAGNNAASKNVSPAGPKAESSDKFVAVALAPGADPELRHKLETVKKMMLHAWNNYKLYAWGKNELKPMSKRAHLSSVFGAGELGATIVDGLDTLYLMGLNDEFREGRDWVADHLHINEIDSDLSVFETTIRFVGGLLSCYALTGDGMFKDKAVEVADALLPAFDTPTGLPYALINPSTKASRQYHWAGPNSILSELGTLHLEFTYLSDVTGRDIYRQKVNRIREVLNNIDKPGDLYPNFINPRTGQWGQRHMSLGALGDSFYEYLLKAWIASGGSDEQARIMFDTAMQAALDKMLRVSPSGLAYLAELKYGRIIEEKMDHLSCFAGGMFALASTTLDNSMSERYMDVAHKLTNTCHESYARSDTKLGPEAFRFSNAVEARAQKSNEKVYLLRPETFESYFIMWRLTKQQRYRDWGWEGVQALEKHCRVEGGYTGLVNVYHQNPQGDDVQQSFFLAETLKYLYLLFADDSFMPLDEWVFNTEAHPFPIKGKNPLYREKPKLPVPIEAAIDETNRI
;
A
#
# COMPACT_ATOMS: atom_id res chain seq x y z
N MET A 1 72.74 24.19 -29.42
CA MET A 1 72.34 25.09 -28.31
C MET A 1 70.87 24.80 -28.00
N THR A 2 70.46 23.69 -27.38
CA THR A 2 70.71 23.21 -26.00
C THR A 2 70.56 24.31 -24.96
N GLY A 3 69.32 24.58 -24.54
CA GLY A 3 69.00 25.26 -23.27
C GLY A 3 68.93 24.23 -22.15
N ILE A 4 70.02 24.10 -21.41
CA ILE A 4 70.18 23.21 -20.25
C ILE A 4 69.60 23.94 -19.02
N LEU A 5 68.63 23.32 -18.34
CA LEU A 5 68.19 23.75 -17.01
C LEU A 5 69.30 23.44 -15.98
N PRO A 6 69.53 24.30 -14.97
CA PRO A 6 70.60 24.11 -14.01
C PRO A 6 70.28 22.96 -13.05
N THR A 7 71.14 21.95 -12.99
CA THR A 7 71.07 20.87 -12.01
C THR A 7 71.83 21.27 -10.74
N TYR A 8 71.11 21.47 -9.65
CA TYR A 8 71.72 21.72 -8.34
C TYR A 8 72.26 20.41 -7.78
N GLN A 9 73.60 20.25 -7.77
CA GLN A 9 74.27 19.09 -7.20
C GLN A 9 74.55 19.35 -5.71
N ARG A 10 73.97 18.53 -4.83
CA ARG A 10 74.05 18.73 -3.38
C ARG A 10 75.27 18.00 -2.81
N PHE A 11 76.13 18.74 -2.13
CA PHE A 11 77.29 18.22 -1.39
C PHE A 11 76.97 18.12 0.09
N VAL A 12 77.42 17.06 0.75
CA VAL A 12 77.41 16.95 2.22
C VAL A 12 78.84 16.63 2.64
N ASN A 13 79.43 17.45 3.51
CA ASN A 13 80.82 17.33 3.98
C ASN A 13 81.87 17.16 2.86
N GLY A 14 81.71 17.87 1.74
CA GLY A 14 82.71 17.93 0.67
C GLY A 14 82.73 16.74 -0.30
N VAL A 15 81.80 15.78 -0.21
CA VAL A 15 81.73 14.63 -1.14
C VAL A 15 80.41 14.66 -1.93
N PRO A 16 80.43 14.49 -3.27
CA PRO A 16 79.22 14.46 -4.10
C PRO A 16 78.45 13.14 -3.90
N VAL A 17 77.15 13.23 -3.64
CA VAL A 17 76.28 12.06 -3.43
C VAL A 17 75.88 11.44 -4.79
N PRO A 18 76.06 10.12 -5.03
CA PRO A 18 75.70 9.48 -6.29
C PRO A 18 74.19 9.47 -6.55
N SER A 19 73.79 9.77 -7.79
CA SER A 19 72.41 9.88 -8.24
C SER A 19 71.74 8.53 -8.51
N ILE A 20 71.68 7.62 -7.55
CA ILE A 20 70.88 6.39 -7.65
C ILE A 20 70.24 6.10 -6.31
N SER A 21 69.08 6.72 -6.09
CA SER A 21 67.96 6.21 -5.27
C SER A 21 67.03 7.37 -4.93
N ARG A 22 65.86 7.40 -5.58
CA ARG A 22 64.55 7.74 -5.01
C ARG A 22 63.55 8.09 -6.11
N ARG A 23 62.51 7.27 -6.25
CA ARG A 23 61.16 7.77 -6.57
C ARG A 23 60.18 7.13 -5.60
N SER A 24 60.14 7.66 -4.37
CA SER A 24 58.92 7.60 -3.56
C SER A 24 58.29 8.98 -3.66
N PHE A 25 57.15 9.06 -4.35
CA PHE A 25 56.37 10.29 -4.45
C PHE A 25 56.06 10.84 -3.05
N ARG A 26 56.13 12.16 -2.89
CA ARG A 26 55.72 12.79 -1.63
C ARG A 26 54.23 12.51 -1.40
N LEU A 27 53.80 12.47 -0.14
CA LEU A 27 52.42 12.10 0.22
C LEU A 27 51.38 12.91 -0.56
N ARG A 28 51.62 14.21 -0.76
CA ARG A 28 50.77 15.10 -1.58
C ARG A 28 50.72 14.72 -3.06
N GLU A 29 51.83 14.29 -3.65
CA GLU A 29 51.88 13.83 -5.05
C GLU A 29 51.11 12.52 -5.22
N LYS A 30 51.16 11.62 -4.21
CA LYS A 30 50.36 10.39 -4.20
C LYS A 30 48.86 10.69 -4.16
N TYR A 31 48.42 11.62 -3.32
CA TYR A 31 47.01 12.05 -3.28
C TYR A 31 46.55 12.68 -4.59
N LEU A 32 47.42 13.45 -5.24
CA LEU A 32 47.10 14.09 -6.51
C LEU A 32 46.99 13.07 -7.65
N ILE A 33 47.88 12.08 -7.70
CA ILE A 33 47.81 10.97 -8.67
C ILE A 33 46.54 10.14 -8.45
N VAL A 34 46.20 9.80 -7.19
CA VAL A 34 44.99 9.05 -6.87
C VAL A 34 43.74 9.84 -7.25
N SER A 35 43.71 11.14 -6.98
CA SER A 35 42.56 11.99 -7.33
C SER A 35 42.36 12.07 -8.85
N VAL A 36 43.44 12.22 -9.62
CA VAL A 36 43.38 12.25 -11.10
C VAL A 36 42.87 10.92 -11.66
N LEU A 37 43.37 9.78 -11.15
CA LEU A 37 42.92 8.45 -11.58
C LEU A 37 41.44 8.20 -11.22
N LEU A 38 40.99 8.70 -10.07
CA LEU A 38 39.59 8.58 -9.64
C LEU A 38 38.66 9.40 -10.54
N THR A 39 39.04 10.63 -10.88
CA THR A 39 38.29 11.43 -11.87
C THR A 39 38.25 10.77 -13.25
N PHE A 40 39.36 10.18 -13.71
CA PHE A 40 39.39 9.48 -14.99
C PHE A 40 38.49 8.24 -14.96
N GLY A 41 38.47 7.50 -13.85
CA GLY A 41 37.58 6.37 -13.64
C GLY A 41 36.09 6.75 -13.67
N ILE A 42 35.72 7.85 -13.02
CA ILE A 42 34.34 8.35 -13.00
C ILE A 42 33.89 8.82 -14.38
N VAL A 43 34.73 9.55 -15.12
CA VAL A 43 34.41 10.00 -16.48
C VAL A 43 34.30 8.83 -17.45
N TRP A 44 35.20 7.84 -17.35
CA TRP A 44 35.21 6.67 -18.21
C TRP A 44 34.03 5.72 -17.93
N LEU A 45 33.69 5.50 -16.67
CA LEU A 45 32.50 4.73 -16.28
C LEU A 45 31.21 5.48 -16.58
N GLY A 46 31.19 6.82 -16.43
CA GLY A 46 30.05 7.66 -16.79
C GLY A 46 29.69 7.54 -18.27
N ALA A 47 30.70 7.52 -19.16
CA ALA A 47 30.48 7.34 -20.60
C ALA A 47 29.93 5.95 -20.98
N LEU A 48 30.18 4.92 -20.16
CA LEU A 48 29.66 3.57 -20.35
C LEU A 48 28.19 3.42 -19.91
N PHE A 49 27.73 4.25 -18.98
CA PHE A 49 26.37 4.19 -18.42
C PHE A 49 25.38 5.22 -19.01
N TYR A 50 25.87 6.31 -19.62
CA TYR A 50 25.02 7.42 -20.11
C TYR A 50 24.86 7.53 -21.63
N LEU A 51 25.27 6.53 -22.42
CA LEU A 51 24.95 6.44 -23.84
C LEU A 51 24.06 5.21 -24.10
N PRO A 52 22.73 5.38 -24.27
CA PRO A 52 21.87 4.30 -24.73
C PRO A 52 22.11 4.05 -26.23
N GLU A 53 22.27 2.77 -26.56
CA GLU A 53 22.08 2.19 -27.90
C GLU A 53 23.06 2.54 -29.03
N PHE A 54 24.18 1.81 -29.07
CA PHE A 54 24.79 1.38 -30.34
C PHE A 54 25.20 -0.10 -30.26
N LYS A 55 24.20 -0.98 -30.30
CA LYS A 55 24.38 -2.37 -30.74
C LYS A 55 23.20 -2.79 -31.61
N SER A 56 23.17 -2.28 -32.85
CA SER A 56 22.82 -3.03 -34.07
C SER A 56 22.53 -2.07 -35.25
N SER A 57 23.09 -2.41 -36.42
CA SER A 57 22.72 -1.94 -37.77
C SER A 57 23.40 -0.69 -38.36
N ASN A 58 23.85 -0.86 -39.60
CA ASN A 58 24.69 0.01 -40.42
C ASN A 58 23.89 1.14 -41.08
N SER A 59 23.87 2.35 -40.53
CA SER A 59 23.65 3.61 -41.31
C SER A 59 23.99 4.84 -40.45
N VAL A 60 25.25 5.26 -40.46
CA VAL A 60 25.74 6.37 -39.60
C VAL A 60 25.76 7.73 -40.31
N ASN A 61 25.61 7.77 -41.64
CA ASN A 61 25.81 9.01 -42.39
C ASN A 61 24.57 9.93 -42.47
N ASP A 62 23.34 9.42 -42.32
CA ASP A 62 22.13 10.25 -42.42
C ASP A 62 21.73 10.94 -41.10
N SER A 63 22.11 10.38 -39.95
CA SER A 63 21.74 10.90 -38.62
C SER A 63 22.47 12.22 -38.28
N VAL A 64 23.77 12.27 -38.58
CA VAL A 64 24.61 13.44 -38.25
C VAL A 64 24.19 14.67 -39.04
N TYR A 65 23.75 14.50 -40.29
CA TYR A 65 23.33 15.61 -41.14
C TYR A 65 22.00 16.24 -40.68
N ASN A 66 21.09 15.43 -40.13
CA ASN A 66 19.80 15.91 -39.60
C ASN A 66 19.94 16.65 -38.26
N VAL A 67 20.89 16.23 -37.41
CA VAL A 67 21.21 16.91 -36.15
C VAL A 67 21.88 18.25 -36.43
N TYR A 68 22.81 18.31 -37.39
CA TYR A 68 23.46 19.55 -37.80
C TYR A 68 22.45 20.59 -38.32
N LYS A 69 21.48 20.16 -39.14
CA LYS A 69 20.39 21.02 -39.64
C LYS A 69 19.46 21.55 -38.54
N SER A 70 19.28 20.78 -37.47
CA SER A 70 18.41 21.13 -36.36
C SER A 70 19.05 22.15 -35.41
N ILE A 71 20.37 22.04 -35.21
CA ILE A 71 21.16 22.98 -34.40
C ILE A 71 21.29 24.35 -35.10
N GLN A 72 21.42 24.35 -36.43
CA GLN A 72 21.50 25.58 -37.21
C GLN A 72 20.18 26.38 -37.22
N LYS A 73 19.05 25.73 -36.93
CA LYS A 73 17.71 26.33 -36.88
C LYS A 73 17.41 27.03 -35.54
N ALA A 74 18.24 26.84 -34.51
CA ALA A 74 17.94 27.27 -33.14
C ALA A 74 18.45 28.67 -32.74
N GLY A 75 19.28 29.36 -33.55
CA GLY A 75 19.67 30.76 -33.34
C GLY A 75 20.55 31.05 -32.10
N PRO A 76 21.30 32.17 -32.06
CA PRO A 76 22.49 32.32 -31.21
C PRO A 76 22.24 33.09 -29.89
N GLU A 77 21.17 32.79 -29.15
CA GLU A 77 20.93 33.45 -27.83
C GLU A 77 21.17 32.54 -26.61
N LEU A 78 21.63 31.31 -26.81
CA LEU A 78 21.78 30.35 -25.71
C LEU A 78 23.19 30.28 -25.09
N LEU A 79 23.95 31.38 -25.10
CA LEU A 79 25.29 31.44 -24.49
C LEU A 79 25.51 32.79 -23.79
N MET A 80 25.42 32.81 -22.46
CA MET A 80 25.92 33.92 -21.65
C MET A 80 27.46 33.99 -21.75
N PRO A 81 28.07 35.17 -21.95
CA PRO A 81 29.53 35.30 -22.01
C PRO A 81 30.16 35.25 -20.61
N PRO A 82 31.44 34.83 -20.50
CA PRO A 82 32.16 34.74 -19.22
C PRO A 82 32.53 36.13 -18.66
N PRO A 83 32.76 36.25 -17.34
CA PRO A 83 33.05 37.54 -16.70
C PRO A 83 34.43 38.07 -17.09
N LEU A 84 34.52 39.38 -17.34
CA LEU A 84 35.76 40.06 -17.70
C LEU A 84 36.69 40.27 -16.49
N ALA A 85 37.97 40.03 -16.71
CA ALA A 85 39.06 40.31 -15.79
C ALA A 85 39.45 41.81 -15.83
N HIS A 86 40.01 42.28 -14.72
CA HIS A 86 40.47 43.64 -14.44
C HIS A 86 41.33 44.29 -15.55
N ASN A 87 41.11 45.60 -15.71
CA ASN A 87 41.94 46.64 -16.36
C ASN A 87 41.78 46.78 -17.89
N ASP A 88 40.90 47.69 -18.33
CA ASP A 88 41.32 48.95 -18.96
C ASP A 88 40.11 49.90 -19.13
N VAL A 89 40.38 51.19 -18.93
CA VAL A 89 39.44 52.28 -18.69
C VAL A 89 39.04 52.97 -20.00
N GLY A 90 37.77 53.29 -20.19
CA GLY A 90 37.29 54.14 -21.29
C GLY A 90 35.80 54.52 -21.20
N ASP A 91 35.54 55.59 -20.43
CA ASP A 91 34.45 56.58 -20.51
C ASP A 91 32.95 56.23 -20.35
N PHE A 92 32.37 56.89 -19.31
CA PHE A 92 30.96 57.23 -19.00
C PHE A 92 30.16 56.36 -17.99
N PRO A 93 29.28 56.97 -17.17
CA PRO A 93 29.56 57.48 -15.83
C PRO A 93 28.98 56.58 -14.71
N VAL A 94 29.65 56.55 -13.57
CA VAL A 94 29.21 55.81 -12.37
C VAL A 94 28.16 56.61 -11.60
N VAL A 95 26.95 56.06 -11.52
CA VAL A 95 25.97 56.24 -10.43
C VAL A 95 25.46 54.82 -10.19
N GLY A 96 25.54 54.15 -9.05
CA GLY A 96 25.72 54.51 -7.65
C GLY A 96 25.09 53.33 -6.91
N ILE A 97 25.90 52.52 -6.23
CA ILE A 97 25.45 51.38 -5.43
C ILE A 97 24.56 51.92 -4.30
N VAL A 98 23.25 51.63 -4.34
CA VAL A 98 22.35 51.94 -3.22
C VAL A 98 22.40 50.80 -2.20
N ARG A 99 22.81 51.16 -0.98
CA ARG A 99 22.72 50.33 0.23
C ARG A 99 21.24 50.20 0.63
N HIS A 100 20.85 49.03 1.14
CA HIS A 100 19.53 48.76 1.70
C HIS A 100 19.08 49.85 2.69
N GLY A 101 17.93 50.49 2.43
CA GLY A 101 17.29 51.37 3.42
C GLY A 101 16.42 52.54 2.96
N GLU A 102 15.96 52.64 1.70
CA GLU A 102 14.98 53.69 1.31
C GLU A 102 13.83 53.10 0.46
N GLU A 103 12.60 53.54 0.77
CA GLU A 103 11.36 53.16 0.10
C GLU A 103 11.30 53.72 -1.32
N GLY A 104 11.39 52.82 -2.31
CA GLY A 104 11.12 53.08 -3.72
C GLY A 104 10.97 51.74 -4.45
N ASP A 105 9.94 51.62 -5.30
CA ASP A 105 9.64 50.36 -6.01
C ASP A 105 10.81 49.96 -6.94
N ASP A 106 11.25 48.70 -6.80
CA ASP A 106 12.28 48.08 -7.62
C ASP A 106 11.92 48.16 -9.12
N PRO A 107 12.81 48.68 -9.99
CA PRO A 107 12.58 48.78 -11.43
C PRO A 107 12.14 47.47 -12.09
N HIS A 108 12.62 46.33 -11.59
CA HIS A 108 12.28 45.01 -12.12
C HIS A 108 10.86 44.59 -11.73
N VAL A 109 10.39 44.99 -10.55
CA VAL A 109 9.02 44.72 -10.09
C VAL A 109 8.01 45.57 -10.87
N VAL A 110 8.39 46.79 -11.26
CA VAL A 110 7.56 47.64 -12.12
C VAL A 110 7.46 47.06 -13.53
N GLU A 111 8.56 46.53 -14.08
CA GLU A 111 8.58 45.92 -15.40
C GLU A 111 7.77 44.60 -15.43
N ASP A 112 7.91 43.76 -14.40
CA ASP A 112 7.14 42.51 -14.28
C ASP A 112 5.64 42.78 -14.06
N ARG A 113 5.29 43.80 -13.27
CA ARG A 113 3.89 44.21 -13.09
C ARG A 113 3.27 44.70 -14.39
N ASN A 114 4.03 45.40 -15.23
CA ASN A 114 3.57 45.88 -16.53
C ASN A 114 3.41 44.72 -17.54
N ARG A 115 4.33 43.74 -17.54
CA ARG A 115 4.18 42.51 -18.33
C ARG A 115 2.98 41.67 -17.90
N LEU A 116 2.75 41.56 -16.59
CA LEU A 116 1.60 40.83 -16.06
C LEU A 116 0.27 41.49 -16.44
N ARG A 117 0.19 42.83 -16.39
CA ARG A 117 -0.99 43.58 -16.85
C ARG A 117 -1.24 43.44 -18.35
N ALA A 118 -0.19 43.53 -19.17
CA ALA A 118 -0.32 43.31 -20.62
C ALA A 118 -0.87 41.91 -20.95
N LYS A 119 -0.44 40.89 -20.19
CA LYS A 119 -0.91 39.51 -20.37
C LYS A 119 -2.35 39.29 -19.89
N ILE A 120 -2.77 39.99 -18.83
CA ILE A 120 -4.17 39.97 -18.36
C ILE A 120 -5.10 40.65 -19.38
N ASP A 121 -4.68 41.76 -20.01
CA ASP A 121 -5.46 42.44 -21.05
C ASP A 121 -5.54 41.61 -22.35
N GLU A 122 -4.49 40.85 -22.68
CA GLU A 122 -4.47 39.90 -23.80
C GLU A 122 -5.43 38.72 -23.56
N ASP A 123 -5.45 38.16 -22.35
CA ASP A 123 -6.35 37.05 -21.97
C ASP A 123 -7.82 37.50 -21.80
N MET A 124 -8.07 38.76 -21.46
CA MET A 124 -9.43 39.34 -21.37
C MET A 124 -9.98 39.79 -22.73
N GLY A 125 -9.12 39.94 -23.75
CA GLY A 125 -9.47 40.28 -25.13
C GLY A 125 -9.88 39.10 -26.02
N MET A 126 -9.63 37.86 -25.58
CA MET A 126 -10.12 36.65 -26.26
C MET A 126 -11.37 36.11 -25.58
N LYS A 127 -12.53 36.61 -26.00
CA LYS A 127 -13.84 36.11 -25.57
C LYS A 127 -14.65 35.60 -26.77
N VAL A 128 -15.21 34.41 -26.56
CA VAL A 128 -16.46 33.88 -27.16
C VAL A 128 -16.33 33.28 -28.56
N LEU A 129 -16.14 31.96 -28.62
CA LEU A 129 -16.65 31.11 -29.69
C LEU A 129 -17.91 30.39 -29.20
N GLU A 130 -18.91 30.39 -30.07
CA GLU A 130 -20.34 30.16 -29.85
C GLU A 130 -20.69 28.70 -29.49
N ARG A 131 -21.68 28.53 -28.62
CA ARG A 131 -22.41 27.27 -28.43
C ARG A 131 -23.47 27.13 -29.53
N PRO A 132 -23.75 25.93 -30.07
CA PRO A 132 -24.84 25.74 -31.01
C PRO A 132 -26.21 25.93 -30.34
N GLN A 133 -27.07 26.73 -30.97
CA GLN A 133 -28.47 26.97 -30.61
C GLN A 133 -29.35 25.74 -30.87
N TYR A 134 -30.23 25.43 -29.92
CA TYR A 134 -31.50 24.76 -30.16
C TYR A 134 -32.58 25.83 -30.37
N ASP A 135 -33.22 25.82 -31.53
CA ASP A 135 -34.33 26.71 -31.85
C ASP A 135 -35.61 26.32 -31.08
N VAL A 136 -36.13 27.25 -30.29
CA VAL A 136 -37.52 27.26 -29.82
C VAL A 136 -38.11 28.62 -30.19
N ALA A 137 -39.13 28.61 -31.06
CA ALA A 137 -39.86 29.80 -31.51
C ALA A 137 -40.82 30.34 -30.41
N PRO A 138 -41.08 31.67 -30.34
CA PRO A 138 -41.94 32.23 -29.31
C PRO A 138 -43.33 32.71 -29.79
N SER A 139 -44.20 32.83 -28.78
CA SER A 139 -45.35 33.73 -28.62
C SER A 139 -46.75 33.23 -29.04
N VAL A 140 -47.67 33.18 -28.06
CA VAL A 140 -48.82 34.10 -27.96
C VAL A 140 -49.15 34.33 -26.48
N SER A 141 -49.39 35.60 -26.13
CA SER A 141 -49.82 36.10 -24.82
C SER A 141 -51.29 35.77 -24.50
N SER A 142 -51.65 35.65 -23.22
CA SER A 142 -52.67 36.54 -22.64
C SER A 142 -52.78 36.46 -21.10
N SER A 143 -52.92 37.67 -20.55
CA SER A 143 -53.57 38.08 -19.29
C SER A 143 -53.09 37.58 -17.92
N ARG A 144 -52.47 38.53 -17.21
CA ARG A 144 -52.55 38.74 -15.75
C ARG A 144 -54.01 38.94 -15.29
N GLY A 145 -54.32 38.48 -14.08
CA GLY A 145 -55.32 39.13 -13.21
C GLY A 145 -55.94 38.22 -12.16
N PRO A 146 -56.33 38.74 -10.98
CA PRO A 146 -55.75 38.25 -9.72
C PRO A 146 -56.77 37.86 -8.64
N SER A 147 -56.25 37.42 -7.47
CA SER A 147 -56.89 37.42 -6.13
C SER A 147 -58.04 36.42 -5.90
N LYS A 148 -58.35 35.91 -4.71
CA LYS A 148 -57.71 35.64 -3.40
C LYS A 148 -58.60 34.51 -2.77
N PRO A 149 -58.23 33.91 -1.63
CA PRO A 149 -58.80 32.66 -1.06
C PRO A 149 -60.15 32.97 -0.35
N PRO A 150 -60.89 32.06 0.35
CA PRO A 150 -60.33 30.93 1.09
C PRO A 150 -61.25 29.72 1.47
N VAL A 151 -60.63 28.79 2.22
CA VAL A 151 -61.18 28.11 3.41
C VAL A 151 -62.14 26.90 3.24
N ASP A 152 -61.82 25.93 4.10
CA ASP A 152 -62.54 24.74 4.59
C ASP A 152 -62.80 23.59 3.62
N ALA A 153 -62.07 22.48 3.76
CA ALA A 153 -62.12 21.48 4.83
C ALA A 153 -63.20 20.42 4.58
N ILE A 154 -62.91 19.23 5.10
CA ILE A 154 -63.80 18.11 5.41
C ILE A 154 -63.72 16.92 4.42
N GLU A 155 -63.13 15.86 4.99
CA GLU A 155 -63.44 14.43 4.86
C GLU A 155 -63.08 13.65 3.59
N GLU A 156 -62.10 12.76 3.78
CA GLU A 156 -62.17 11.41 3.22
C GLU A 156 -63.47 10.70 3.65
N PRO A 157 -63.97 9.78 2.82
CA PRO A 157 -63.86 8.40 3.29
C PRO A 157 -63.50 7.38 2.21
N ALA A 158 -62.54 6.54 2.59
CA ALA A 158 -62.48 5.08 2.47
C ALA A 158 -63.38 4.33 1.45
N ALA A 159 -62.66 3.53 0.66
CA ALA A 159 -62.84 2.09 0.42
C ALA A 159 -64.10 1.57 -0.29
N GLY A 160 -63.89 0.95 -1.45
CA GLY A 160 -64.86 0.07 -2.12
C GLY A 160 -64.21 -0.73 -3.24
N ASN A 161 -63.86 -1.98 -2.92
CA ASN A 161 -63.27 -3.00 -3.79
C ASN A 161 -64.07 -3.26 -5.08
N ASN A 162 -63.38 -3.62 -6.16
CA ASN A 162 -63.83 -4.69 -7.07
C ASN A 162 -62.66 -5.30 -7.84
N ALA A 163 -62.59 -6.62 -7.77
CA ALA A 163 -61.60 -7.48 -8.41
C ALA A 163 -61.99 -7.83 -9.85
N ALA A 164 -61.01 -7.90 -10.75
CA ALA A 164 -61.02 -8.81 -11.90
C ALA A 164 -59.59 -9.04 -12.41
N SER A 165 -59.30 -10.31 -12.65
CA SER A 165 -58.01 -10.97 -12.83
C SER A 165 -57.55 -11.04 -14.30
N LYS A 166 -56.22 -11.01 -14.54
CA LYS A 166 -55.47 -12.01 -15.35
C LYS A 166 -53.96 -11.67 -15.53
N ASN A 167 -53.14 -12.71 -15.30
CA ASN A 167 -51.83 -13.06 -15.91
C ASN A 167 -50.49 -12.53 -15.31
N VAL A 168 -49.98 -13.25 -14.29
CA VAL A 168 -48.72 -14.05 -14.18
C VAL A 168 -47.65 -13.80 -15.28
N SER A 169 -46.36 -13.47 -15.02
CA SER A 169 -45.30 -14.22 -14.28
C SER A 169 -44.07 -13.35 -13.91
N PRO A 170 -43.05 -13.88 -13.22
CA PRO A 170 -42.78 -13.75 -11.79
C PRO A 170 -41.78 -12.62 -11.47
N ALA A 171 -42.12 -11.79 -10.49
CA ALA A 171 -41.17 -10.91 -9.84
C ALA A 171 -40.12 -11.77 -9.12
N GLY A 172 -38.84 -11.42 -9.31
CA GLY A 172 -37.73 -11.99 -8.56
C GLY A 172 -37.91 -11.82 -7.05
N PRO A 173 -37.17 -12.57 -6.22
CA PRO A 173 -37.29 -12.47 -4.77
C PRO A 173 -37.07 -11.02 -4.35
N LYS A 174 -38.06 -10.46 -3.65
CA LYS A 174 -37.95 -9.18 -2.97
C LYS A 174 -36.73 -9.22 -2.06
N ALA A 175 -35.96 -8.13 -2.09
CA ALA A 175 -34.87 -7.87 -1.17
C ALA A 175 -35.39 -7.76 0.27
N GLU A 176 -35.61 -8.90 0.91
CA GLU A 176 -35.56 -9.03 2.36
C GLU A 176 -34.20 -9.68 2.67
N SER A 177 -33.21 -8.94 3.21
CA SER A 177 -32.17 -9.50 4.11
C SER A 177 -30.92 -8.65 4.43
N SER A 178 -30.65 -7.46 3.89
CA SER A 178 -29.38 -6.78 4.25
C SER A 178 -29.37 -6.10 5.63
N ASP A 179 -30.50 -5.53 6.06
CA ASP A 179 -30.56 -4.73 7.30
C ASP A 179 -30.50 -5.56 8.59
N LYS A 180 -30.65 -6.89 8.49
CA LYS A 180 -30.63 -7.78 9.67
C LYS A 180 -29.21 -8.10 10.17
N PHE A 181 -28.18 -7.79 9.39
CA PHE A 181 -26.80 -8.21 9.67
C PHE A 181 -25.83 -7.05 9.93
N VAL A 182 -26.26 -5.79 9.80
CA VAL A 182 -25.49 -4.66 10.32
C VAL A 182 -25.91 -4.45 11.77
N ALA A 183 -25.33 -5.25 12.66
CA ALA A 183 -25.50 -5.03 14.10
C ALA A 183 -25.07 -3.59 14.43
N VAL A 184 -25.81 -2.91 15.31
CA VAL A 184 -25.33 -1.66 15.90
C VAL A 184 -24.01 -1.99 16.59
N ALA A 185 -22.94 -1.28 16.25
CA ALA A 185 -21.59 -1.57 16.77
C ALA A 185 -21.51 -1.52 18.31
N LEU A 186 -22.50 -0.91 18.96
CA LEU A 186 -22.72 -0.93 20.41
C LEU A 186 -24.19 -1.23 20.74
N ALA A 187 -24.42 -2.01 21.78
CA ALA A 187 -25.72 -2.32 22.32
C ALA A 187 -26.39 -1.07 22.94
N PRO A 188 -27.73 -1.02 22.97
CA PRO A 188 -28.46 0.01 23.71
C PRO A 188 -28.01 0.05 25.18
N GLY A 189 -27.54 1.21 25.65
CA GLY A 189 -27.04 1.37 27.02
C GLY A 189 -25.54 1.07 27.22
N ALA A 190 -24.78 0.82 26.14
CA ALA A 190 -23.31 0.68 26.22
C ALA A 190 -22.64 1.89 26.90
N ASP A 191 -21.50 1.62 27.54
CA ASP A 191 -20.67 2.57 28.27
C ASP A 191 -20.45 3.86 27.45
N PRO A 192 -20.82 5.04 28.00
CA PRO A 192 -20.57 6.33 27.36
C PRO A 192 -19.12 6.54 26.92
N GLU A 193 -18.14 5.99 27.66
CA GLU A 193 -16.72 6.11 27.29
C GLU A 193 -16.40 5.33 26.02
N LEU A 194 -16.86 4.07 25.91
CA LEU A 194 -16.67 3.27 24.69
C LEU A 194 -17.36 3.92 23.49
N ARG A 195 -18.57 4.46 23.67
CA ARG A 195 -19.24 5.22 22.63
C ARG A 195 -18.42 6.44 22.19
N HIS A 196 -17.83 7.16 23.12
CA HIS A 196 -16.96 8.30 22.79
C HIS A 196 -15.72 7.87 21.99
N LYS A 197 -15.06 6.77 22.38
CA LYS A 197 -13.88 6.26 21.67
C LYS A 197 -14.23 5.83 20.24
N LEU A 198 -15.33 5.08 20.08
CA LEU A 198 -15.81 4.62 18.78
C LEU A 198 -16.20 5.78 17.85
N GLU A 199 -16.95 6.78 18.36
CA GLU A 199 -17.31 7.98 17.60
C GLU A 199 -16.08 8.83 17.24
N THR A 200 -15.04 8.81 18.06
CA THR A 200 -13.77 9.48 17.74
C THR A 200 -13.11 8.82 16.54
N VAL A 201 -12.99 7.49 16.52
CA VAL A 201 -12.42 6.75 15.37
C VAL A 201 -13.26 6.97 14.10
N LYS A 202 -14.60 6.98 14.22
CA LYS A 202 -15.50 7.31 13.09
C LYS A 202 -15.25 8.72 12.53
N LYS A 203 -14.99 9.72 13.39
CA LYS A 203 -14.60 11.07 12.95
C LYS A 203 -13.23 11.12 12.30
N MET A 204 -12.29 10.29 12.74
CA MET A 204 -10.98 10.15 12.08
C MET A 204 -11.16 9.60 10.65
N MET A 205 -12.00 8.58 10.49
CA MET A 205 -12.35 8.02 9.17
C MET A 205 -12.95 9.07 8.25
N LEU A 206 -13.94 9.84 8.73
CA LEU A 206 -14.53 10.95 7.96
C LEU A 206 -13.50 12.02 7.59
N HIS A 207 -12.58 12.37 8.50
CA HIS A 207 -11.52 13.33 8.19
C HIS A 207 -10.58 12.81 7.11
N ALA A 208 -10.15 11.54 7.19
CA ALA A 208 -9.29 10.91 6.21
C ALA A 208 -9.96 10.78 4.84
N TRP A 209 -11.22 10.30 4.82
CA TRP A 209 -12.01 10.08 3.61
C TRP A 209 -12.39 11.38 2.90
N ASN A 210 -12.90 12.36 3.63
CA ASN A 210 -13.35 13.63 3.02
C ASN A 210 -12.18 14.39 2.38
N ASN A 211 -10.99 14.36 2.99
CA ASN A 211 -9.82 14.96 2.39
C ASN A 211 -9.28 14.16 1.21
N TYR A 212 -9.34 12.82 1.25
CA TYR A 212 -9.05 11.99 0.08
C TYR A 212 -9.99 12.35 -1.09
N LYS A 213 -11.29 12.41 -0.84
CA LYS A 213 -12.29 12.82 -1.83
C LYS A 213 -12.04 14.22 -2.38
N LEU A 214 -11.62 15.16 -1.53
CA LEU A 214 -11.37 16.54 -1.94
C LEU A 214 -10.13 16.69 -2.85
N TYR A 215 -9.05 15.95 -2.58
CA TYR A 215 -7.74 16.21 -3.21
C TYR A 215 -7.21 15.08 -4.09
N ALA A 216 -7.81 13.88 -4.02
CA ALA A 216 -7.27 12.67 -4.65
C ALA A 216 -8.36 11.66 -5.09
N TRP A 217 -9.62 12.09 -5.28
CA TRP A 217 -10.70 11.19 -5.71
C TRP A 217 -10.37 10.43 -7.00
N GLY A 218 -10.56 9.12 -6.98
CA GLY A 218 -10.22 8.19 -8.08
C GLY A 218 -8.74 7.85 -8.21
N LYS A 219 -7.85 8.56 -7.48
CA LYS A 219 -6.42 8.24 -7.41
C LYS A 219 -6.16 7.19 -6.33
N ASN A 220 -5.01 6.55 -6.37
CA ASN A 220 -4.70 5.47 -5.43
C ASN A 220 -4.64 5.96 -3.98
N GLU A 221 -3.90 7.03 -3.72
CA GLU A 221 -3.59 7.51 -2.37
C GLU A 221 -3.45 9.04 -2.32
N LEU A 222 -3.50 9.58 -1.11
CA LEU A 222 -3.46 11.02 -0.83
C LEU A 222 -2.10 11.44 -0.28
N LYS A 223 -1.63 12.62 -0.71
CA LYS A 223 -0.60 13.40 -0.04
C LYS A 223 -1.26 14.51 0.78
N PRO A 224 -1.48 14.32 2.09
CA PRO A 224 -2.37 15.14 2.89
C PRO A 224 -1.77 16.50 3.29
N MET A 225 -0.44 16.65 3.30
CA MET A 225 0.23 17.92 3.57
C MET A 225 0.30 18.76 2.29
N SER A 226 0.65 18.13 1.17
CA SER A 226 0.66 18.78 -0.16
C SER A 226 -0.73 18.95 -0.78
N LYS A 227 -1.77 18.33 -0.21
CA LYS A 227 -3.17 18.33 -0.72
C LYS A 227 -3.27 17.92 -2.19
N ARG A 228 -2.64 16.79 -2.54
CA ARG A 228 -2.60 16.25 -3.93
C ARG A 228 -2.54 14.73 -3.95
N ALA A 229 -2.68 14.13 -5.11
CA ALA A 229 -2.53 12.68 -5.29
C ALA A 229 -1.09 12.19 -5.07
N HIS A 230 -0.95 10.98 -4.52
CA HIS A 230 0.30 10.26 -4.47
C HIS A 230 0.46 9.39 -5.72
N LEU A 231 1.44 9.72 -6.58
CA LEU A 231 1.65 9.06 -7.89
C LEU A 231 2.72 7.96 -7.88
N SER A 232 3.32 7.68 -6.72
CA SER A 232 4.39 6.69 -6.59
C SER A 232 4.05 5.64 -5.54
N SER A 233 2.76 5.29 -5.47
CA SER A 233 2.27 4.17 -4.67
C SER A 233 2.67 2.84 -5.34
N VAL A 234 2.37 1.72 -4.68
CA VAL A 234 2.64 0.38 -5.21
C VAL A 234 1.83 0.06 -6.49
N PHE A 235 0.74 0.80 -6.72
CA PHE A 235 -0.09 0.73 -7.92
C PHE A 235 0.33 1.75 -9.00
N GLY A 236 1.45 2.44 -8.79
CA GLY A 236 1.97 3.45 -9.71
C GLY A 236 1.06 4.66 -9.85
N ALA A 237 1.09 5.29 -11.02
CA ALA A 237 0.31 6.48 -11.34
C ALA A 237 -1.10 6.17 -11.91
N GLY A 238 -1.45 4.89 -12.05
CA GLY A 238 -2.76 4.46 -12.56
C GLY A 238 -3.91 4.91 -11.65
N GLU A 239 -5.06 5.22 -12.23
CA GLU A 239 -6.24 5.72 -11.51
C GLU A 239 -7.14 4.56 -11.08
N LEU A 240 -6.62 3.69 -10.21
CA LEU A 240 -7.34 2.50 -9.75
C LEU A 240 -8.25 2.79 -8.55
N GLY A 241 -8.10 3.94 -7.89
CA GLY A 241 -8.90 4.26 -6.72
C GLY A 241 -8.66 3.31 -5.54
N ALA A 242 -7.40 2.91 -5.29
CA ALA A 242 -7.05 1.98 -4.20
C ALA A 242 -7.68 2.37 -2.84
N THR A 243 -7.56 3.63 -2.43
CA THR A 243 -8.20 4.13 -1.19
C THR A 243 -9.74 4.04 -1.22
N ILE A 244 -10.38 4.14 -2.38
CA ILE A 244 -11.83 3.94 -2.50
C ILE A 244 -12.14 2.49 -2.19
N VAL A 245 -11.54 1.55 -2.92
CA VAL A 245 -11.84 0.12 -2.80
C VAL A 245 -11.53 -0.40 -1.39
N ASP A 246 -10.37 -0.03 -0.85
CA ASP A 246 -9.94 -0.42 0.50
C ASP A 246 -10.81 0.15 1.62
N GLY A 247 -11.31 1.38 1.44
CA GLY A 247 -12.08 2.07 2.47
C GLY A 247 -13.55 1.64 2.55
N LEU A 248 -14.09 1.00 1.50
CA LEU A 248 -15.53 0.79 1.36
C LEU A 248 -16.14 -0.08 2.47
N ASP A 249 -15.52 -1.20 2.81
CA ASP A 249 -16.04 -2.05 3.88
C ASP A 249 -15.94 -1.37 5.25
N THR A 250 -14.89 -0.56 5.51
CA THR A 250 -14.78 0.28 6.70
C THR A 250 -15.93 1.29 6.78
N LEU A 251 -16.21 2.00 5.68
CA LEU A 251 -17.33 2.95 5.60
C LEU A 251 -18.67 2.25 5.91
N TYR A 252 -18.89 1.08 5.32
CA TYR A 252 -20.08 0.28 5.55
C TYR A 252 -20.21 -0.14 7.02
N LEU A 253 -19.14 -0.68 7.62
CA LEU A 253 -19.12 -1.12 9.02
C LEU A 253 -19.29 0.05 10.01
N MET A 254 -18.87 1.25 9.65
CA MET A 254 -19.08 2.46 10.46
C MET A 254 -20.45 3.13 10.24
N GLY A 255 -21.29 2.59 9.34
CA GLY A 255 -22.60 3.16 8.98
C GLY A 255 -22.47 4.51 8.25
N LEU A 256 -21.39 4.71 7.51
CA LEU A 256 -21.13 5.88 6.65
C LEU A 256 -21.70 5.62 5.25
N ASN A 257 -23.03 5.49 5.19
CA ASN A 257 -23.75 4.99 4.01
C ASN A 257 -23.69 5.95 2.81
N ASP A 258 -23.57 7.27 3.05
CA ASP A 258 -23.49 8.24 1.97
C ASP A 258 -22.14 8.14 1.26
N GLU A 259 -21.05 8.12 2.03
CA GLU A 259 -19.69 7.93 1.55
C GLU A 259 -19.52 6.56 0.87
N PHE A 260 -20.12 5.51 1.44
CA PHE A 260 -20.12 4.17 0.86
C PHE A 260 -20.79 4.16 -0.52
N ARG A 261 -21.96 4.79 -0.67
CA ARG A 261 -22.68 4.85 -1.95
C ARG A 261 -21.86 5.56 -3.02
N GLU A 262 -21.23 6.68 -2.69
CA GLU A 262 -20.37 7.41 -3.63
C GLU A 262 -19.17 6.57 -4.10
N GLY A 263 -18.50 5.87 -3.18
CA GLY A 263 -17.39 4.99 -3.53
C GLY A 263 -17.84 3.77 -4.35
N ARG A 264 -18.99 3.18 -4.00
CA ARG A 264 -19.61 2.10 -4.77
C ARG A 264 -19.88 2.51 -6.21
N ASP A 265 -20.50 3.68 -6.41
CA ASP A 265 -20.85 4.17 -7.74
C ASP A 265 -19.58 4.48 -8.56
N TRP A 266 -18.53 5.02 -7.91
CA TRP A 266 -17.23 5.18 -8.55
C TRP A 266 -16.65 3.83 -9.03
N VAL A 267 -16.69 2.78 -8.20
CA VAL A 267 -16.22 1.44 -8.57
C VAL A 267 -17.00 0.89 -9.76
N ALA A 268 -18.33 1.06 -9.78
CA ALA A 268 -19.16 0.60 -10.88
C ALA A 268 -18.81 1.28 -12.20
N ASP A 269 -18.59 2.60 -12.16
CA ASP A 269 -18.50 3.44 -13.35
C ASP A 269 -17.06 3.70 -13.84
N HIS A 270 -16.04 3.54 -12.99
CA HIS A 270 -14.67 3.99 -13.28
C HIS A 270 -13.58 2.95 -13.03
N LEU A 271 -13.83 1.88 -12.28
CA LEU A 271 -12.80 0.84 -12.05
C LEU A 271 -12.68 -0.07 -13.29
N HIS A 272 -11.72 0.24 -14.17
CA HIS A 272 -11.44 -0.53 -15.39
C HIS A 272 -10.01 -1.10 -15.38
N ILE A 273 -9.82 -2.22 -14.68
CA ILE A 273 -8.49 -2.82 -14.46
C ILE A 273 -7.77 -3.20 -15.76
N ASN A 274 -8.50 -3.63 -16.78
CA ASN A 274 -7.95 -4.08 -18.06
C ASN A 274 -7.39 -2.93 -18.92
N GLU A 275 -7.75 -1.69 -18.61
CA GLU A 275 -7.27 -0.50 -19.32
C GLU A 275 -5.97 0.06 -18.73
N ILE A 276 -5.51 -0.50 -17.61
CA ILE A 276 -4.30 -0.06 -16.92
C ILE A 276 -3.06 -0.60 -17.62
N ASP A 277 -2.29 0.32 -18.20
CA ASP A 277 -0.98 0.05 -18.79
C ASP A 277 0.16 0.40 -17.83
N SER A 278 0.19 -0.30 -16.70
CA SER A 278 1.29 -0.24 -15.72
C SER A 278 1.47 -1.58 -15.03
N ASP A 279 2.68 -1.87 -14.58
CA ASP A 279 2.91 -3.06 -13.75
C ASP A 279 2.26 -2.89 -12.37
N LEU A 280 1.42 -3.85 -12.01
CA LEU A 280 0.78 -3.97 -10.72
C LEU A 280 1.38 -5.16 -9.97
N SER A 281 1.51 -5.02 -8.65
CA SER A 281 1.81 -6.16 -7.78
C SER A 281 0.60 -7.09 -7.70
N VAL A 282 0.80 -8.37 -8.01
CA VAL A 282 -0.25 -9.40 -7.93
C VAL A 282 -0.77 -9.53 -6.50
N PHE A 283 0.14 -9.49 -5.54
CA PHE A 283 -0.16 -9.57 -4.12
C PHE A 283 -1.01 -8.39 -3.66
N GLU A 284 -0.52 -7.16 -3.86
CA GLU A 284 -1.21 -5.95 -3.42
C GLU A 284 -2.57 -5.80 -4.10
N THR A 285 -2.65 -6.13 -5.40
CA THR A 285 -3.92 -6.06 -6.12
C THR A 285 -4.92 -7.10 -5.59
N THR A 286 -4.45 -8.28 -5.17
CA THR A 286 -5.32 -9.32 -4.62
C THR A 286 -5.86 -8.93 -3.25
N ILE A 287 -4.97 -8.61 -2.30
CA ILE A 287 -5.39 -8.40 -0.91
C ILE A 287 -6.24 -7.15 -0.77
N ARG A 288 -5.98 -6.10 -1.56
CA ARG A 288 -6.69 -4.81 -1.52
C ARG A 288 -7.95 -4.80 -2.37
N PHE A 289 -7.80 -5.02 -3.68
CA PHE A 289 -8.93 -4.91 -4.61
C PHE A 289 -9.83 -6.15 -4.56
N VAL A 290 -9.29 -7.34 -4.79
CA VAL A 290 -10.12 -8.56 -4.75
C VAL A 290 -10.69 -8.75 -3.34
N GLY A 291 -9.87 -8.51 -2.31
CA GLY A 291 -10.27 -8.54 -0.90
C GLY A 291 -11.40 -7.57 -0.54
N GLY A 292 -11.21 -6.29 -0.81
CA GLY A 292 -12.19 -5.23 -0.50
C GLY A 292 -13.51 -5.41 -1.26
N LEU A 293 -13.44 -5.74 -2.55
CA LEU A 293 -14.62 -6.00 -3.37
C LEU A 293 -15.39 -7.23 -2.86
N LEU A 294 -14.71 -8.35 -2.59
CA LEU A 294 -15.38 -9.55 -2.08
C LEU A 294 -15.99 -9.35 -0.70
N SER A 295 -15.35 -8.56 0.16
CA SER A 295 -15.90 -8.24 1.49
C SER A 295 -17.14 -7.37 1.38
N CYS A 296 -17.13 -6.37 0.50
CA CYS A 296 -18.33 -5.59 0.19
C CYS A 296 -19.45 -6.47 -0.37
N TYR A 297 -19.15 -7.43 -1.26
CA TYR A 297 -20.13 -8.40 -1.74
C TYR A 297 -20.69 -9.29 -0.62
N ALA A 298 -19.83 -9.80 0.27
CA ALA A 298 -20.27 -10.63 1.38
C ALA A 298 -21.27 -9.87 2.27
N LEU A 299 -20.90 -8.65 2.67
CA LEU A 299 -21.67 -7.76 3.55
C LEU A 299 -22.99 -7.29 2.93
N THR A 300 -22.98 -6.91 1.65
CA THR A 300 -24.14 -6.25 1.01
C THR A 300 -24.99 -7.17 0.13
N GLY A 301 -24.38 -8.22 -0.44
CA GLY A 301 -24.98 -9.04 -1.48
C GLY A 301 -25.03 -8.40 -2.86
N ASP A 302 -24.42 -7.22 -3.06
CA ASP A 302 -24.43 -6.52 -4.33
C ASP A 302 -23.51 -7.19 -5.36
N GLY A 303 -24.13 -7.79 -6.39
CA GLY A 303 -23.44 -8.53 -7.44
C GLY A 303 -22.39 -7.71 -8.20
N MET A 304 -22.50 -6.38 -8.23
CA MET A 304 -21.51 -5.49 -8.87
C MET A 304 -20.10 -5.72 -8.32
N PHE A 305 -19.95 -5.78 -6.99
CA PHE A 305 -18.65 -5.99 -6.36
C PHE A 305 -18.05 -7.35 -6.72
N LYS A 306 -18.88 -8.40 -6.75
CA LYS A 306 -18.44 -9.75 -7.15
C LYS A 306 -18.00 -9.77 -8.62
N ASP A 307 -18.74 -9.12 -9.50
CA ASP A 307 -18.41 -9.06 -10.92
C ASP A 307 -17.11 -8.25 -11.16
N LYS A 308 -16.89 -7.16 -10.42
CA LYS A 308 -15.62 -6.43 -10.42
C LYS A 308 -14.45 -7.22 -9.83
N ALA A 309 -14.68 -7.99 -8.76
CA ALA A 309 -13.66 -8.88 -8.21
C ALA A 309 -13.22 -9.95 -9.22
N VAL A 310 -14.17 -10.48 -10.00
CA VAL A 310 -13.87 -11.40 -11.13
C VAL A 310 -13.04 -10.69 -12.20
N GLU A 311 -13.41 -9.47 -12.58
CA GLU A 311 -12.67 -8.68 -13.58
C GLU A 311 -11.20 -8.48 -13.17
N VAL A 312 -10.96 -8.09 -11.92
CA VAL A 312 -9.61 -7.91 -11.36
C VAL A 312 -8.86 -9.23 -11.29
N ALA A 313 -9.47 -10.28 -10.72
CA ALA A 313 -8.80 -11.57 -10.59
C ALA A 313 -8.45 -12.20 -11.95
N ASP A 314 -9.32 -12.08 -12.96
CA ASP A 314 -9.07 -12.56 -14.32
C ASP A 314 -7.88 -11.85 -14.97
N ALA A 315 -7.70 -10.55 -14.71
CA ALA A 315 -6.55 -9.78 -15.18
C ALA A 315 -5.22 -10.24 -14.54
N LEU A 316 -5.25 -10.82 -13.35
CA LEU A 316 -4.07 -11.33 -12.64
C LEU A 316 -3.69 -12.77 -13.04
N LEU A 317 -4.61 -13.55 -13.64
CA LEU A 317 -4.36 -14.96 -14.00
C LEU A 317 -3.09 -15.21 -14.84
N PRO A 318 -2.71 -14.35 -15.81
CA PRO A 318 -1.48 -14.54 -16.59
C PRO A 318 -0.19 -14.51 -15.74
N ALA A 319 -0.21 -13.96 -14.52
CA ALA A 319 0.94 -14.00 -13.63
C ALA A 319 1.33 -15.42 -13.24
N PHE A 320 0.37 -16.35 -13.21
CA PHE A 320 0.54 -17.76 -12.84
C PHE A 320 1.02 -18.64 -13.98
N ASP A 321 1.20 -18.09 -15.19
CA ASP A 321 1.64 -18.84 -16.37
C ASP A 321 3.15 -19.06 -16.34
N THR A 322 3.57 -19.86 -15.36
CA THR A 322 4.94 -20.28 -15.13
C THR A 322 5.03 -21.81 -15.14
N PRO A 323 6.20 -22.41 -15.42
CA PRO A 323 6.35 -23.87 -15.42
C PRO A 323 5.92 -24.54 -14.10
N THR A 324 6.01 -23.85 -12.97
CA THR A 324 5.61 -24.40 -11.67
C THR A 324 4.17 -24.08 -11.29
N GLY A 325 3.58 -23.03 -11.89
CA GLY A 325 2.31 -22.44 -11.45
C GLY A 325 2.45 -21.42 -10.32
N LEU A 326 3.66 -21.18 -9.80
CA LEU A 326 3.92 -20.07 -8.89
C LEU A 326 3.86 -18.74 -9.65
N PRO A 327 3.18 -17.71 -9.15
CA PRO A 327 3.03 -16.45 -9.86
C PRO A 327 4.33 -15.64 -9.90
N TYR A 328 4.51 -14.87 -10.97
CA TYR A 328 5.38 -13.70 -10.96
C TYR A 328 4.83 -12.60 -10.03
N ALA A 329 5.72 -11.76 -9.50
CA ALA A 329 5.32 -10.68 -8.59
C ALA A 329 4.52 -9.57 -9.27
N LEU A 330 4.89 -9.19 -10.51
CA LEU A 330 4.31 -8.08 -11.25
C LEU A 330 3.59 -8.55 -12.50
N ILE A 331 2.47 -7.90 -12.82
CA ILE A 331 1.67 -8.09 -14.03
C ILE A 331 1.23 -6.73 -14.59
N ASN A 332 1.33 -6.53 -15.89
CA ASN A 332 0.66 -5.43 -16.57
C ASN A 332 -0.68 -5.95 -17.14
N PRO A 333 -1.85 -5.49 -16.64
CA PRO A 333 -3.16 -6.00 -17.05
C PRO A 333 -3.45 -5.83 -18.55
N SER A 334 -3.09 -4.68 -19.13
CA SER A 334 -3.35 -4.35 -20.53
C SER A 334 -2.55 -5.25 -21.50
N THR A 335 -1.25 -5.39 -21.24
CA THR A 335 -0.34 -6.16 -22.11
C THR A 335 -0.25 -7.65 -21.75
N LYS A 336 -0.73 -8.02 -20.55
CA LYS A 336 -0.58 -9.35 -19.92
C LYS A 336 0.86 -9.77 -19.69
N ALA A 337 1.81 -8.83 -19.71
CA ALA A 337 3.21 -9.10 -19.47
C ALA A 337 3.48 -9.26 -17.97
N SER A 338 4.09 -10.39 -17.58
CA SER A 338 4.42 -10.72 -16.19
C SER A 338 5.93 -10.72 -15.94
N ARG A 339 6.37 -10.19 -14.80
CA ARG A 339 7.81 -10.10 -14.47
C ARG A 339 8.07 -10.10 -12.96
N GLN A 340 9.34 -10.29 -12.59
CA GLN A 340 9.79 -10.12 -11.20
C GLN A 340 10.24 -8.69 -10.93
N TYR A 341 10.28 -8.33 -9.65
CA TYR A 341 11.04 -7.17 -9.21
C TYR A 341 12.51 -7.33 -9.60
N HIS A 342 13.09 -6.26 -10.14
CA HIS A 342 14.49 -6.26 -10.55
C HIS A 342 15.43 -6.63 -9.40
N TRP A 343 15.16 -6.13 -8.19
CA TRP A 343 15.98 -6.35 -7.00
C TRP A 343 15.87 -7.78 -6.43
N ALA A 344 14.77 -8.50 -6.69
CA ALA A 344 14.57 -9.88 -6.23
C ALA A 344 15.22 -10.92 -7.18
N GLY A 345 15.79 -10.45 -8.30
CA GLY A 345 16.37 -11.30 -9.33
C GLY A 345 15.31 -12.22 -9.95
N PRO A 346 15.54 -13.54 -10.05
CA PRO A 346 14.58 -14.46 -10.65
C PRO A 346 13.47 -14.91 -9.67
N ASN A 347 13.44 -14.42 -8.43
CA ASN A 347 12.61 -14.99 -7.37
C ASN A 347 11.30 -14.20 -7.14
N SER A 348 10.24 -14.94 -6.82
CA SER A 348 9.01 -14.44 -6.21
C SER A 348 9.17 -14.43 -4.68
N ILE A 349 8.39 -13.59 -4.02
CA ILE A 349 8.43 -13.41 -2.56
C ILE A 349 7.40 -14.34 -1.90
N LEU A 350 7.77 -14.95 -0.77
CA LEU A 350 6.95 -15.94 -0.08
C LEU A 350 5.63 -15.35 0.40
N SER A 351 5.66 -14.19 1.07
CA SER A 351 4.43 -13.52 1.52
C SER A 351 3.54 -13.17 0.32
N GLU A 352 4.09 -12.67 -0.78
CA GLU A 352 3.29 -12.27 -1.94
C GLU A 352 2.52 -13.44 -2.59
N LEU A 353 3.21 -14.54 -2.92
CA LEU A 353 2.54 -15.70 -3.53
C LEU A 353 1.72 -16.52 -2.51
N GLY A 354 2.09 -16.44 -1.23
CA GLY A 354 1.46 -17.18 -0.14
C GLY A 354 0.13 -16.60 0.32
N THR A 355 -0.13 -15.34 -0.02
CA THR A 355 -1.21 -14.53 0.56
C THR A 355 -2.25 -14.15 -0.49
N LEU A 356 -2.69 -15.16 -1.24
CA LEU A 356 -3.73 -15.05 -2.28
C LEU A 356 -4.90 -16.00 -2.00
N HIS A 357 -4.74 -16.86 -1.00
CA HIS A 357 -5.54 -18.07 -0.82
C HIS A 357 -6.98 -17.77 -0.40
N LEU A 358 -7.19 -16.82 0.52
CA LEU A 358 -8.53 -16.48 1.00
C LEU A 358 -9.40 -15.89 -0.11
N GLU A 359 -8.86 -14.92 -0.85
CA GLU A 359 -9.53 -14.22 -1.93
C GLU A 359 -9.90 -15.17 -3.06
N PHE A 360 -8.93 -15.96 -3.54
CA PHE A 360 -9.13 -16.85 -4.69
C PHE A 360 -10.05 -18.02 -4.35
N THR A 361 -10.00 -18.54 -3.12
CA THR A 361 -10.91 -19.61 -2.70
C THR A 361 -12.33 -19.10 -2.52
N TYR A 362 -12.54 -17.96 -1.86
CA TYR A 362 -13.87 -17.38 -1.72
C TYR A 362 -14.43 -16.96 -3.09
N LEU A 363 -13.62 -16.37 -3.97
CA LEU A 363 -14.00 -16.04 -5.35
C LEU A 363 -14.48 -17.27 -6.12
N SER A 364 -13.82 -18.42 -5.95
CA SER A 364 -14.24 -19.67 -6.58
C SER A 364 -15.59 -20.14 -6.07
N ASP A 365 -15.85 -20.04 -4.77
CA ASP A 365 -17.12 -20.44 -4.16
C ASP A 365 -18.28 -19.54 -4.60
N VAL A 366 -18.09 -18.21 -4.66
CA VAL A 366 -19.16 -17.28 -5.04
C VAL A 366 -19.45 -17.28 -6.55
N THR A 367 -18.46 -17.64 -7.39
CA THR A 367 -18.61 -17.66 -8.85
C THR A 367 -18.95 -19.05 -9.41
N GLY A 368 -18.56 -20.11 -8.70
CA GLY A 368 -18.51 -21.49 -9.19
C GLY A 368 -17.39 -21.76 -10.20
N ARG A 369 -16.45 -20.82 -10.40
CA ARG A 369 -15.29 -20.99 -11.30
C ARG A 369 -14.09 -21.47 -10.49
N ASP A 370 -13.74 -22.74 -10.62
CA ASP A 370 -12.68 -23.37 -9.82
C ASP A 370 -11.25 -22.93 -10.19
N ILE A 371 -11.07 -22.20 -11.29
CA ILE A 371 -9.75 -21.78 -11.78
C ILE A 371 -8.95 -21.02 -10.71
N TYR A 372 -9.59 -20.14 -9.93
CA TYR A 372 -8.89 -19.35 -8.91
C TYR A 372 -8.37 -20.26 -7.78
N ARG A 373 -9.23 -21.14 -7.26
CA ARG A 373 -8.86 -22.15 -6.25
C ARG A 373 -7.73 -23.04 -6.75
N GLN A 374 -7.78 -23.48 -8.01
CA GLN A 374 -6.72 -24.31 -8.61
C GLN A 374 -5.36 -23.61 -8.61
N LYS A 375 -5.32 -22.29 -8.92
CA LYS A 375 -4.06 -21.52 -8.90
C LYS A 375 -3.42 -21.50 -7.50
N VAL A 376 -4.20 -21.21 -6.46
CA VAL A 376 -3.67 -21.13 -5.08
C VAL A 376 -3.42 -22.49 -4.43
N ASN A 377 -4.16 -23.53 -4.82
CA ASN A 377 -3.86 -24.91 -4.43
C ASN A 377 -2.55 -25.40 -5.05
N ARG A 378 -2.27 -25.00 -6.30
CA ARG A 378 -0.99 -25.32 -6.94
C ARG A 378 0.20 -24.71 -6.21
N ILE A 379 0.06 -23.49 -5.69
CA ILE A 379 1.09 -22.88 -4.83
C ILE A 379 1.35 -23.76 -3.60
N ARG A 380 0.29 -24.16 -2.87
CA ARG A 380 0.43 -25.04 -1.69
C ARG A 380 1.08 -26.37 -2.02
N GLU A 381 0.71 -26.99 -3.14
CA GLU A 381 1.30 -28.24 -3.61
C GLU A 381 2.82 -28.12 -3.80
N VAL A 382 3.27 -27.06 -4.50
CA VAL A 382 4.71 -26.81 -4.73
C VAL A 382 5.46 -26.59 -3.41
N LEU A 383 4.91 -25.75 -2.52
CA LEU A 383 5.52 -25.43 -1.23
C LEU A 383 5.52 -26.62 -0.24
N ASN A 384 4.52 -27.49 -0.33
CA ASN A 384 4.45 -28.69 0.48
C ASN A 384 5.51 -29.72 0.05
N ASN A 385 5.72 -29.88 -1.26
CA ASN A 385 6.58 -30.91 -1.84
C ASN A 385 8.08 -30.54 -1.89
N ILE A 386 8.42 -29.25 -1.78
CA ILE A 386 9.81 -28.81 -1.72
C ILE A 386 10.41 -29.04 -0.32
N ASP A 387 11.68 -29.44 -0.27
CA ASP A 387 12.43 -29.56 0.99
C ASP A 387 12.54 -28.19 1.67
N LYS A 388 12.28 -28.14 2.98
CA LYS A 388 12.21 -26.91 3.77
C LYS A 388 13.39 -26.88 4.75
N PRO A 389 14.33 -25.92 4.62
CA PRO A 389 15.52 -25.89 5.45
C PRO A 389 15.16 -25.69 6.93
N GLY A 390 15.21 -26.78 7.69
CA GLY A 390 14.80 -26.79 9.09
C GLY A 390 13.33 -26.46 9.29
N ASP A 391 12.46 -26.97 8.42
CA ASP A 391 11.00 -26.80 8.49
C ASP A 391 10.52 -25.34 8.40
N LEU A 392 11.42 -24.43 8.02
CA LEU A 392 11.13 -23.03 7.77
C LEU A 392 11.10 -22.75 6.27
N TYR A 393 10.40 -21.69 5.91
CA TYR A 393 10.19 -21.28 4.53
C TYR A 393 11.11 -20.09 4.22
N PRO A 394 12.04 -20.22 3.26
CA PRO A 394 12.77 -19.07 2.72
C PRO A 394 11.84 -18.06 2.06
N ASN A 395 12.13 -16.78 2.23
CA ASN A 395 11.34 -15.66 1.72
C ASN A 395 11.38 -15.53 0.18
N PHE A 396 12.26 -16.26 -0.50
CA PHE A 396 12.46 -16.18 -1.96
C PHE A 396 12.37 -17.56 -2.60
N ILE A 397 11.57 -17.68 -3.65
CA ILE A 397 11.44 -18.91 -4.45
C ILE A 397 11.40 -18.57 -5.94
N ASN A 398 12.10 -19.34 -6.76
CA ASN A 398 12.09 -19.14 -8.20
C ASN A 398 10.82 -19.77 -8.82
N PRO A 399 9.92 -18.99 -9.46
CA PRO A 399 8.67 -19.52 -9.99
C PRO A 399 8.84 -20.35 -11.27
N ARG A 400 10.02 -20.36 -11.89
CA ARG A 400 10.29 -21.22 -13.06
C ARG A 400 10.81 -22.58 -12.65
N THR A 401 11.64 -22.65 -11.60
CA THR A 401 12.30 -23.90 -11.19
C THR A 401 11.70 -24.53 -9.94
N GLY A 402 10.93 -23.77 -9.15
CA GLY A 402 10.37 -24.22 -7.88
C GLY A 402 11.48 -24.50 -6.87
N GLN A 403 12.59 -23.76 -6.92
CA GLN A 403 13.71 -23.90 -6.00
C GLN A 403 13.82 -22.66 -5.13
N TRP A 404 14.18 -22.86 -3.86
CA TRP A 404 14.45 -21.76 -2.94
C TRP A 404 15.61 -20.89 -3.41
N GLY A 405 15.44 -19.57 -3.26
CA GLY A 405 16.48 -18.57 -3.44
C GLY A 405 17.37 -18.44 -2.20
N GLN A 406 17.63 -17.20 -1.78
CA GLN A 406 18.40 -16.94 -0.57
C GLN A 406 17.70 -17.53 0.67
N ARG A 407 18.47 -18.20 1.53
CA ARG A 407 17.99 -18.76 2.81
C ARG A 407 17.83 -17.67 3.87
N HIS A 408 16.88 -16.77 3.65
CA HIS A 408 16.41 -15.77 4.62
C HIS A 408 14.98 -16.13 4.99
N MET A 409 14.71 -16.28 6.28
CA MET A 409 13.40 -16.63 6.83
C MET A 409 13.01 -15.57 7.85
N SER A 410 11.81 -15.01 7.72
CA SER A 410 11.27 -13.97 8.59
C SER A 410 9.77 -14.18 8.81
N LEU A 411 9.30 -13.92 10.04
CA LEU A 411 7.87 -13.67 10.33
C LEU A 411 7.57 -12.16 10.29
N GLY A 412 8.46 -11.36 9.72
CA GLY A 412 8.21 -9.97 9.31
C GLY A 412 8.20 -9.88 7.79
N ALA A 413 8.74 -8.78 7.27
CA ALA A 413 8.69 -8.47 5.85
C ALA A 413 9.10 -9.67 4.97
N LEU A 414 8.36 -9.87 3.88
CA LEU A 414 8.59 -10.88 2.84
C LEU A 414 8.19 -12.32 3.22
N GLY A 415 7.71 -12.57 4.44
CA GLY A 415 7.33 -13.91 4.90
C GLY A 415 6.09 -13.97 5.82
N ASP A 416 5.89 -12.95 6.66
CA ASP A 416 4.72 -12.70 7.50
C ASP A 416 3.39 -13.33 7.06
N SER A 417 2.70 -12.74 6.09
CA SER A 417 1.29 -13.03 5.79
C SER A 417 1.09 -14.40 5.11
N PHE A 418 2.15 -15.06 4.64
CA PHE A 418 2.08 -16.46 4.23
C PHE A 418 1.65 -17.33 5.42
N TYR A 419 2.28 -17.17 6.59
CA TYR A 419 1.96 -17.94 7.78
C TYR A 419 0.56 -17.62 8.30
N GLU A 420 0.19 -16.34 8.25
CA GLU A 420 -1.14 -15.86 8.58
C GLU A 420 -2.21 -16.59 7.75
N TYR A 421 -1.99 -16.70 6.43
CA TYR A 421 -2.94 -17.35 5.51
C TYR A 421 -2.97 -18.87 5.64
N LEU A 422 -1.95 -19.51 6.22
CA LEU A 422 -2.06 -20.94 6.58
C LEU A 422 -3.15 -21.11 7.64
N LEU A 423 -3.09 -20.34 8.73
CA LEU A 423 -4.07 -20.40 9.80
C LEU A 423 -5.44 -19.91 9.33
N LYS A 424 -5.49 -18.74 8.70
CA LYS A 424 -6.74 -18.11 8.28
C LYS A 424 -7.47 -18.94 7.20
N ALA A 425 -6.76 -19.64 6.30
CA ALA A 425 -7.41 -20.54 5.34
C ALA A 425 -8.11 -21.72 6.03
N TRP A 426 -7.46 -22.32 7.04
CA TRP A 426 -8.08 -23.37 7.85
C TRP A 426 -9.34 -22.86 8.56
N ILE A 427 -9.27 -21.68 9.19
CA ILE A 427 -10.43 -21.04 9.84
C ILE A 427 -11.54 -20.75 8.82
N ALA A 428 -11.22 -20.10 7.69
CA ALA A 428 -12.17 -19.72 6.64
C ALA A 428 -12.96 -20.93 6.10
N SER A 429 -12.29 -22.08 6.00
CA SER A 429 -12.86 -23.34 5.52
C SER A 429 -13.77 -24.04 6.53
N GLY A 430 -14.02 -23.45 7.71
CA GLY A 430 -14.73 -24.08 8.82
C GLY A 430 -13.96 -25.24 9.45
N GLY A 431 -12.63 -25.22 9.35
CA GLY A 431 -11.74 -26.26 9.88
C GLY A 431 -11.50 -27.44 8.94
N SER A 432 -11.89 -27.35 7.66
CA SER A 432 -11.79 -28.47 6.71
C SER A 432 -10.48 -28.54 5.91
N ASP A 433 -9.71 -27.46 5.81
CA ASP A 433 -8.41 -27.43 5.12
C ASP A 433 -7.25 -27.97 5.99
N GLU A 434 -7.18 -29.29 6.12
CA GLU A 434 -6.14 -29.97 6.90
C GLU A 434 -4.72 -29.71 6.39
N GLN A 435 -4.55 -29.48 5.07
CA GLN A 435 -3.23 -29.17 4.51
C GLN A 435 -2.71 -27.86 5.09
N ALA A 436 -3.55 -26.81 5.12
CA ALA A 436 -3.17 -25.54 5.69
C ALA A 436 -2.85 -25.64 7.19
N ARG A 437 -3.63 -26.45 7.92
CA ARG A 437 -3.37 -26.74 9.34
C ARG A 437 -1.98 -27.35 9.57
N ILE A 438 -1.67 -28.43 8.86
CA ILE A 438 -0.40 -29.15 9.01
C ILE A 438 0.78 -28.24 8.65
N MET A 439 0.67 -27.47 7.56
CA MET A 439 1.69 -26.52 7.15
C MET A 439 1.92 -25.44 8.23
N PHE A 440 0.84 -24.91 8.82
CA PHE A 440 0.93 -23.91 9.88
C PHE A 440 1.61 -24.46 11.14
N ASP A 441 1.13 -25.60 11.66
CA ASP A 441 1.64 -26.17 12.89
C ASP A 441 3.14 -26.52 12.78
N THR A 442 3.53 -27.11 11.65
CA THR A 442 4.93 -27.44 11.36
C THR A 442 5.80 -26.19 11.32
N ALA A 443 5.36 -25.15 10.61
CA ALA A 443 6.09 -23.90 10.48
C ALA A 443 6.21 -23.15 11.82
N MET A 444 5.11 -23.09 12.58
CA MET A 444 5.07 -22.37 13.85
C MET A 444 5.88 -23.06 14.94
N GLN A 445 5.88 -24.40 14.98
CA GLN A 445 6.77 -25.12 15.88
C GLN A 445 8.24 -24.78 15.59
N ALA A 446 8.64 -24.82 14.30
CA ALA A 446 9.99 -24.45 13.90
C ALA A 446 10.33 -22.98 14.19
N ALA A 447 9.38 -22.06 13.99
CA ALA A 447 9.54 -20.63 14.29
C ALA A 447 9.70 -20.38 15.79
N LEU A 448 8.87 -21.00 16.63
CA LEU A 448 8.99 -20.88 18.09
C LEU A 448 10.32 -21.42 18.62
N ASP A 449 10.85 -22.47 18.03
CA ASP A 449 12.11 -23.06 18.49
C ASP A 449 13.33 -22.26 17.97
N LYS A 450 13.27 -21.74 16.73
CA LYS A 450 14.44 -21.18 16.04
C LYS A 450 14.47 -19.65 16.00
N MET A 451 13.32 -18.99 16.07
CA MET A 451 13.18 -17.54 15.85
C MET A 451 12.72 -16.78 17.11
N LEU A 452 11.91 -17.39 17.97
CA LEU A 452 11.48 -16.75 19.21
C LEU A 452 12.67 -16.58 20.17
N ARG A 453 12.89 -15.35 20.63
CA ARG A 453 13.92 -14.97 21.60
C ARG A 453 13.31 -14.15 22.72
N VAL A 454 14.05 -14.05 23.82
CA VAL A 454 13.69 -13.22 24.97
C VAL A 454 14.87 -12.31 25.27
N SER A 455 14.62 -11.01 25.37
CA SER A 455 15.62 -10.01 25.70
C SER A 455 16.07 -10.12 27.16
N PRO A 456 17.18 -9.49 27.56
CA PRO A 456 17.61 -9.46 28.96
C PRO A 456 16.56 -8.88 29.92
N SER A 457 15.69 -7.96 29.47
CA SER A 457 14.60 -7.41 30.30
C SER A 457 13.35 -8.32 30.34
N GLY A 458 13.31 -9.40 29.57
CA GLY A 458 12.17 -10.31 29.50
C GLY A 458 11.20 -10.06 28.33
N LEU A 459 11.51 -9.19 27.36
CA LEU A 459 10.65 -8.99 26.18
C LEU A 459 10.85 -10.09 25.15
N ALA A 460 9.78 -10.75 24.74
CA ALA A 460 9.86 -11.76 23.68
C ALA A 460 9.78 -11.10 22.30
N TYR A 461 10.56 -11.58 21.34
CA TYR A 461 10.56 -11.07 19.97
C TYR A 461 10.86 -12.19 18.97
N LEU A 462 10.44 -11.99 17.72
CA LEU A 462 10.70 -12.89 16.60
C LEU A 462 11.91 -12.38 15.82
N ALA A 463 13.03 -13.07 15.93
CA ALA A 463 14.25 -12.74 15.22
C ALA A 463 14.27 -13.35 13.82
N GLU A 464 14.91 -12.65 12.86
CA GLU A 464 15.10 -13.17 11.51
C GLU A 464 16.26 -14.17 11.44
N LEU A 465 16.13 -15.16 10.55
CA LEU A 465 17.16 -16.15 10.28
C LEU A 465 17.74 -15.97 8.88
N LYS A 466 19.08 -15.95 8.79
CA LYS A 466 19.80 -16.07 7.52
C LYS A 466 20.79 -17.22 7.60
N TYR A 467 20.69 -18.15 6.65
CA TYR A 467 21.50 -19.36 6.59
C TYR A 467 21.50 -20.16 7.92
N GLY A 468 20.34 -20.21 8.59
CA GLY A 468 20.17 -20.92 9.87
C GLY A 468 20.74 -20.20 11.09
N ARG A 469 21.12 -18.93 10.98
CA ARG A 469 21.66 -18.12 12.08
C ARG A 469 20.88 -16.82 12.22
N ILE A 470 20.71 -16.36 13.46
CA ILE A 470 20.26 -14.99 13.72
C ILE A 470 21.43 -14.06 13.44
N ILE A 471 21.24 -13.10 12.53
CA ILE A 471 22.28 -12.12 12.17
C ILE A 471 22.06 -10.81 12.90
N GLU A 472 20.80 -10.42 13.12
CA GLU A 472 20.43 -9.22 13.85
C GLU A 472 19.31 -9.54 14.84
N GLU A 473 19.47 -9.13 16.09
CA GLU A 473 18.39 -9.15 17.09
C GLU A 473 17.45 -7.97 16.81
N LYS A 474 16.58 -8.15 15.81
CA LYS A 474 15.70 -7.16 15.21
C LYS A 474 14.32 -7.79 15.00
N MET A 475 13.27 -6.99 15.20
CA MET A 475 11.90 -7.31 14.85
C MET A 475 11.31 -6.14 14.05
N ASP A 476 10.58 -6.44 12.99
CA ASP A 476 9.87 -5.44 12.20
C ASP A 476 8.52 -5.12 12.86
N HIS A 477 8.01 -3.91 12.61
CA HIS A 477 6.64 -3.56 13.00
C HIS A 477 5.63 -4.52 12.39
N LEU A 478 5.83 -4.91 11.13
CA LEU A 478 5.04 -5.93 10.44
C LEU A 478 4.87 -7.19 11.29
N SER A 479 5.93 -7.68 11.95
CA SER A 479 5.88 -8.88 12.80
C SER A 479 4.95 -8.76 14.01
N CYS A 480 4.43 -7.57 14.32
CA CYS A 480 3.46 -7.38 15.39
C CYS A 480 2.10 -8.03 15.11
N PHE A 481 1.78 -8.38 13.85
CA PHE A 481 0.58 -9.16 13.52
C PHE A 481 0.59 -10.54 14.21
N ALA A 482 1.80 -11.08 14.46
CA ALA A 482 1.98 -12.41 15.01
C ALA A 482 1.37 -12.57 16.40
N GLY A 483 1.22 -11.48 17.18
CA GLY A 483 0.51 -11.51 18.45
C GLY A 483 -0.93 -12.00 18.29
N GLY A 484 -1.69 -11.37 17.39
CA GLY A 484 -3.04 -11.76 17.00
C GLY A 484 -3.10 -13.14 16.35
N MET A 485 -2.15 -13.46 15.46
CA MET A 485 -2.08 -14.78 14.82
C MET A 485 -1.93 -15.92 15.84
N PHE A 486 -0.99 -15.81 16.79
CA PHE A 486 -0.82 -16.83 17.83
C PHE A 486 -2.02 -16.87 18.79
N ALA A 487 -2.65 -15.74 19.08
CA ALA A 487 -3.87 -15.70 19.89
C ALA A 487 -5.00 -16.47 19.20
N LEU A 488 -5.23 -16.24 17.90
CA LEU A 488 -6.19 -17.01 17.10
C LEU A 488 -5.81 -18.48 17.09
N ALA A 489 -4.55 -18.83 16.83
CA ALA A 489 -4.10 -20.22 16.81
C ALA A 489 -4.39 -20.94 18.13
N SER A 490 -4.24 -20.26 19.27
CA SER A 490 -4.51 -20.86 20.58
C SER A 490 -5.95 -21.34 20.75
N THR A 491 -6.93 -20.68 20.14
CA THR A 491 -8.35 -21.05 20.26
C THR A 491 -8.76 -22.18 19.33
N THR A 492 -7.83 -22.68 18.52
CA THR A 492 -8.08 -23.75 17.53
C THR A 492 -7.55 -25.11 17.98
N LEU A 493 -7.01 -25.19 19.20
CA LEU A 493 -6.37 -26.36 19.77
C LEU A 493 -6.86 -26.60 21.20
N ASP A 494 -7.01 -27.88 21.56
CA ASP A 494 -7.35 -28.33 22.92
C ASP A 494 -6.17 -29.10 23.55
N ASN A 495 -4.95 -28.55 23.47
CA ASN A 495 -3.74 -29.18 23.99
C ASN A 495 -2.74 -28.16 24.55
N SER A 496 -1.59 -28.61 25.06
CA SER A 496 -0.58 -27.72 25.67
C SER A 496 0.02 -26.68 24.71
N MET A 497 -0.08 -26.88 23.39
CA MET A 497 0.32 -25.86 22.43
C MET A 497 -0.64 -24.66 22.41
N SER A 498 -1.91 -24.86 22.78
CA SER A 498 -2.86 -23.74 22.98
C SER A 498 -2.34 -22.74 24.02
N GLU A 499 -1.96 -23.23 25.20
CA GLU A 499 -1.39 -22.40 26.27
C GLU A 499 -0.08 -21.74 25.84
N ARG A 500 0.81 -22.47 25.14
CA ARG A 500 2.06 -21.92 24.61
C ARG A 500 1.79 -20.81 23.61
N TYR A 501 0.83 -20.97 22.69
CA TYR A 501 0.49 -19.94 21.72
C TYR A 501 -0.11 -18.70 22.38
N MET A 502 -1.00 -18.85 23.37
CA MET A 502 -1.55 -17.70 24.09
C MET A 502 -0.48 -16.96 24.92
N ASP A 503 0.45 -17.68 25.55
CA ASP A 503 1.59 -17.07 26.25
C ASP A 503 2.50 -16.28 25.29
N VAL A 504 2.82 -16.85 24.12
CA VAL A 504 3.59 -16.16 23.09
C VAL A 504 2.84 -14.94 22.57
N ALA A 505 1.53 -15.06 22.33
CA ALA A 505 0.68 -13.96 21.90
C ALA A 505 0.71 -12.78 22.89
N HIS A 506 0.57 -13.07 24.20
CA HIS A 506 0.72 -12.08 25.25
C HIS A 506 2.08 -11.37 25.22
N LYS A 507 3.17 -12.14 25.11
CA LYS A 507 4.53 -11.59 25.16
C LYS A 507 4.85 -10.76 23.92
N LEU A 508 4.51 -11.23 22.73
CA LEU A 508 4.76 -10.49 21.49
C LEU A 508 3.93 -9.21 21.43
N THR A 509 2.65 -9.27 21.79
CA THR A 509 1.78 -8.09 21.83
C THR A 509 2.30 -7.06 22.84
N ASN A 510 2.81 -7.50 24.00
CA ASN A 510 3.44 -6.63 24.97
C ASN A 510 4.72 -5.98 24.42
N THR A 511 5.59 -6.74 23.75
CA THR A 511 6.80 -6.18 23.12
C THR A 511 6.47 -5.14 22.04
N CYS A 512 5.42 -5.36 21.25
CA CYS A 512 4.95 -4.38 20.28
C CYS A 512 4.42 -3.11 20.97
N HIS A 513 3.67 -3.25 22.07
CA HIS A 513 3.30 -2.09 22.89
C HIS A 513 4.52 -1.34 23.45
N GLU A 514 5.54 -2.06 23.93
CA GLU A 514 6.77 -1.45 24.44
C GLU A 514 7.51 -0.63 23.36
N SER A 515 7.46 -1.05 22.09
CA SER A 515 8.07 -0.26 21.01
C SER A 515 7.37 1.09 20.78
N TYR A 516 6.05 1.14 21.00
CA TYR A 516 5.24 2.37 20.99
C TYR A 516 5.51 3.20 22.24
N ALA A 517 5.41 2.60 23.43
CA ALA A 517 5.54 3.27 24.71
C ALA A 517 6.92 3.95 24.88
N ARG A 518 7.97 3.35 24.29
CA ARG A 518 9.36 3.85 24.32
C ARG A 518 9.67 4.91 23.25
N SER A 519 8.70 5.31 22.43
CA SER A 519 8.84 6.45 21.51
C SER A 519 8.27 7.74 22.12
N ASP A 520 8.71 8.89 21.61
CA ASP A 520 8.25 10.19 22.10
C ASP A 520 6.83 10.49 21.61
N THR A 521 6.48 9.95 20.45
CA THR A 521 5.18 10.12 19.79
C THR A 521 4.14 9.11 20.26
N LYS A 522 4.54 8.07 21.00
CA LYS A 522 3.70 6.91 21.35
C LYS A 522 3.23 6.09 20.14
N LEU A 523 3.99 6.16 19.04
CA LEU A 523 3.83 5.34 17.84
C LEU A 523 5.10 4.52 17.61
N GLY A 524 4.94 3.27 17.19
CA GLY A 524 6.07 2.33 17.01
C GLY A 524 6.87 2.62 15.74
N PRO A 525 8.19 2.42 15.75
CA PRO A 525 9.04 2.51 14.56
C PRO A 525 8.82 1.31 13.61
N GLU A 526 9.16 1.45 12.33
CA GLU A 526 9.11 0.41 11.29
C GLU A 526 9.91 -0.84 11.66
N ALA A 527 10.99 -0.68 12.41
CA ALA A 527 11.72 -1.79 13.02
C ALA A 527 12.37 -1.39 14.34
N PHE A 528 12.54 -2.38 15.23
CA PHE A 528 13.16 -2.18 16.54
C PHE A 528 14.09 -3.34 16.90
N ARG A 529 15.06 -3.05 17.78
CA ARG A 529 16.21 -3.93 18.07
C ARG A 529 16.26 -4.34 19.55
N PHE A 530 16.94 -5.47 19.80
CA PHE A 530 17.09 -6.10 21.12
C PHE A 530 18.56 -6.39 21.44
N SER A 531 19.36 -5.32 21.49
CA SER A 531 20.77 -5.37 21.86
C SER A 531 20.99 -4.96 23.31
N ASN A 532 22.20 -5.17 23.84
CA ASN A 532 22.56 -4.69 25.18
C ASN A 532 22.42 -3.17 25.37
N ALA A 533 22.45 -2.39 24.29
CA ALA A 533 22.39 -0.93 24.34
C ALA A 533 20.97 -0.37 24.07
N VAL A 534 20.14 -1.13 23.35
CA VAL A 534 18.84 -0.68 22.83
C VAL A 534 17.89 -1.85 22.83
N GLU A 535 16.71 -1.64 23.42
CA GLU A 535 15.67 -2.65 23.51
C GLU A 535 14.31 -2.05 23.10
N ALA A 536 13.63 -2.71 22.17
CA ALA A 536 12.37 -2.27 21.58
C ALA A 536 12.42 -0.82 21.04
N ARG A 537 13.57 -0.40 20.50
CA ARG A 537 13.71 0.88 19.79
C ARG A 537 14.48 0.75 18.48
N ALA A 538 14.21 1.63 17.54
CA ALA A 538 14.94 1.74 16.29
C ALA A 538 16.31 2.39 16.51
N GLN A 539 17.32 1.91 15.80
CA GLN A 539 18.67 2.50 15.84
C GLN A 539 19.00 3.22 14.53
N LYS A 540 18.66 2.63 13.38
CA LYS A 540 18.97 3.22 12.06
C LYS A 540 17.91 4.25 11.70
N SER A 541 18.31 5.31 10.99
CA SER A 541 17.41 6.43 10.68
C SER A 541 16.19 6.01 9.86
N ASN A 542 16.36 5.09 8.91
CA ASN A 542 15.30 4.57 8.06
C ASN A 542 14.35 3.61 8.79
N GLU A 543 14.70 3.15 9.99
CA GLU A 543 13.85 2.29 10.82
C GLU A 543 12.94 3.10 11.75
N LYS A 544 13.24 4.40 11.98
CA LYS A 544 12.49 5.27 12.92
C LYS A 544 11.14 5.75 12.38
N VAL A 545 10.80 5.38 11.14
CA VAL A 545 9.62 5.82 10.42
C VAL A 545 8.38 5.12 10.98
N TYR A 546 7.21 5.76 10.93
CA TYR A 546 5.91 5.13 11.18
C TYR A 546 4.95 5.46 10.03
N LEU A 547 4.47 4.46 9.32
CA LEU A 547 3.73 4.63 8.07
C LEU A 547 2.21 4.50 8.24
N LEU A 548 1.66 4.80 9.42
CA LEU A 548 0.24 4.59 9.76
C LEU A 548 -0.20 3.12 9.82
N ARG A 549 0.76 2.22 10.03
CA ARG A 549 0.56 0.77 9.95
C ARG A 549 -0.35 0.18 11.05
N PRO A 550 -1.05 -0.93 10.75
CA PRO A 550 -2.12 -1.49 11.60
C PRO A 550 -1.73 -2.62 12.55
N GLU A 551 -0.61 -3.33 12.36
CA GLU A 551 -0.40 -4.70 12.84
C GLU A 551 -0.38 -4.80 14.38
N THR A 552 0.01 -3.71 15.05
CA THR A 552 -0.09 -3.61 16.52
C THR A 552 -1.55 -3.48 16.97
N PHE A 553 -2.36 -2.70 16.26
CA PHE A 553 -3.78 -2.51 16.55
C PHE A 553 -4.61 -3.75 16.19
N GLU A 554 -4.25 -4.48 15.13
CA GLU A 554 -4.81 -5.80 14.83
C GLU A 554 -4.63 -6.75 16.02
N SER A 555 -3.40 -6.87 16.51
CA SER A 555 -3.10 -7.69 17.69
C SER A 555 -3.87 -7.24 18.93
N TYR A 556 -4.00 -5.92 19.18
CA TYR A 556 -4.82 -5.43 20.30
C TYR A 556 -6.29 -5.82 20.17
N PHE A 557 -6.86 -5.69 18.97
CA PHE A 557 -8.24 -6.08 18.67
C PHE A 557 -8.46 -7.57 18.97
N ILE A 558 -7.63 -8.45 18.40
CA ILE A 558 -7.75 -9.90 18.59
C ILE A 558 -7.53 -10.27 20.06
N MET A 559 -6.48 -9.74 20.71
CA MET A 559 -6.18 -10.03 22.10
C MET A 559 -7.30 -9.56 23.03
N TRP A 560 -7.90 -8.39 22.78
CA TRP A 560 -9.09 -7.94 23.49
C TRP A 560 -10.26 -8.90 23.29
N ARG A 561 -10.58 -9.26 22.04
CA ARG A 561 -11.70 -10.15 21.70
C ARG A 561 -11.59 -11.51 22.39
N LEU A 562 -10.38 -12.07 22.49
CA LEU A 562 -10.16 -13.40 23.05
C LEU A 562 -9.94 -13.43 24.57
N THR A 563 -9.35 -12.37 25.14
CA THR A 563 -8.93 -12.40 26.56
C THR A 563 -9.69 -11.44 27.48
N LYS A 564 -10.39 -10.45 26.91
CA LYS A 564 -11.10 -9.38 27.65
C LYS A 564 -10.21 -8.59 28.61
N GLN A 565 -8.90 -8.58 28.41
CA GLN A 565 -7.99 -7.78 29.23
C GLN A 565 -8.05 -6.31 28.78
N GLN A 566 -8.54 -5.45 29.68
CA GLN A 566 -8.78 -4.03 29.42
C GLN A 566 -7.57 -3.28 28.87
N ARG A 567 -6.34 -3.69 29.24
CA ARG A 567 -5.09 -3.08 28.77
C ARG A 567 -5.02 -2.91 27.25
N TYR A 568 -5.59 -3.82 26.45
CA TYR A 568 -5.53 -3.71 24.99
C TYR A 568 -6.40 -2.57 24.45
N ARG A 569 -7.55 -2.31 25.07
CA ARG A 569 -8.38 -1.13 24.76
C ARG A 569 -7.70 0.16 25.21
N ASP A 570 -7.04 0.13 26.37
CA ASP A 570 -6.32 1.29 26.89
C ASP A 570 -5.13 1.65 25.98
N TRP A 571 -4.35 0.64 25.55
CA TRP A 571 -3.25 0.81 24.59
C TRP A 571 -3.72 1.25 23.20
N GLY A 572 -4.84 0.69 22.71
CA GLY A 572 -5.45 1.16 21.47
C GLY A 572 -5.89 2.63 21.57
N TRP A 573 -6.42 3.05 22.72
CA TRP A 573 -6.80 4.44 22.95
C TRP A 573 -5.60 5.38 23.04
N GLU A 574 -4.50 4.97 23.68
CA GLU A 574 -3.22 5.70 23.63
C GLU A 574 -2.76 5.90 22.17
N GLY A 575 -2.88 4.86 21.35
CA GLY A 575 -2.60 4.94 19.91
C GLY A 575 -3.50 5.91 19.15
N VAL A 576 -4.81 5.93 19.42
CA VAL A 576 -5.74 6.93 18.85
C VAL A 576 -5.31 8.35 19.20
N GLN A 577 -4.99 8.60 20.47
CA GLN A 577 -4.54 9.92 20.92
C GLN A 577 -3.21 10.32 20.25
N ALA A 578 -2.30 9.37 20.05
CA ALA A 578 -1.03 9.58 19.37
C ALA A 578 -1.22 9.91 17.88
N LEU A 579 -2.09 9.18 17.18
CA LEU A 579 -2.46 9.44 15.78
C LEU A 579 -3.07 10.84 15.61
N GLU A 580 -4.04 11.20 16.47
CA GLU A 580 -4.67 12.53 16.45
C GLU A 580 -3.68 13.65 16.70
N LYS A 581 -2.69 13.43 17.58
CA LYS A 581 -1.73 14.46 17.97
C LYS A 581 -0.60 14.63 16.94
N HIS A 582 -0.10 13.53 16.39
CA HIS A 582 1.15 13.54 15.62
C HIS A 582 0.97 13.30 14.12
N CYS A 583 -0.06 12.54 13.72
CA CYS A 583 -0.29 12.19 12.31
C CYS A 583 -1.37 13.03 11.64
N ARG A 584 -2.32 13.57 12.40
CA ARG A 584 -3.41 14.39 11.85
C ARG A 584 -2.86 15.71 11.30
N VAL A 585 -3.19 16.01 10.05
CA VAL A 585 -2.93 17.29 9.38
C VAL A 585 -4.23 17.84 8.78
N GLU A 586 -4.22 19.09 8.32
CA GLU A 586 -5.42 19.73 7.76
C GLU A 586 -6.03 18.90 6.61
N GLY A 587 -5.18 18.35 5.73
CA GLY A 587 -5.59 17.58 4.56
C GLY A 587 -5.65 16.06 4.75
N GLY A 588 -5.71 15.51 5.97
CA GLY A 588 -5.81 14.06 6.22
C GLY A 588 -4.89 13.57 7.34
N TYR A 589 -4.28 12.40 7.17
CA TYR A 589 -3.27 11.81 8.07
C TYR A 589 -2.00 11.44 7.34
N THR A 590 -0.84 11.76 7.93
CA THR A 590 0.49 11.46 7.36
C THR A 590 1.27 10.51 8.26
N GLY A 591 2.09 9.65 7.66
CA GLY A 591 3.13 8.92 8.38
C GLY A 591 4.20 9.87 8.93
N LEU A 592 5.09 9.34 9.78
CA LEU A 592 6.12 10.10 10.50
C LEU A 592 7.50 9.61 10.11
N VAL A 593 8.41 10.52 9.79
CA VAL A 593 9.80 10.16 9.43
C VAL A 593 10.63 9.72 10.64
N ASN A 594 10.27 10.17 11.85
CA ASN A 594 10.98 9.80 13.08
C ASN A 594 10.09 9.89 14.32
N VAL A 595 9.71 8.73 14.87
CA VAL A 595 8.83 8.61 16.06
C VAL A 595 9.47 9.05 17.39
N TYR A 596 10.77 9.32 17.42
CA TYR A 596 11.51 9.75 18.62
C TYR A 596 11.69 11.26 18.74
N HIS A 597 10.92 12.04 17.99
CA HIS A 597 10.87 13.50 18.12
C HIS A 597 9.48 13.91 18.61
N GLN A 598 9.41 14.85 19.57
CA GLN A 598 8.13 15.37 20.08
C GLN A 598 7.27 16.04 19.00
N ASN A 599 7.91 16.69 18.03
CA ASN A 599 7.29 17.30 16.86
C ASN A 599 7.86 16.63 15.60
N PRO A 600 7.36 15.43 15.23
CA PRO A 600 7.89 14.68 14.10
C PRO A 600 7.53 15.34 12.77
N GLN A 601 8.39 15.16 11.76
CA GLN A 601 8.07 15.54 10.38
C GLN A 601 7.20 14.47 9.74
N GLY A 602 6.15 14.90 9.02
CA GLY A 602 5.31 14.02 8.21
C GLY A 602 5.99 13.57 6.91
N ASP A 603 5.66 12.36 6.44
CA ASP A 603 6.12 11.81 5.15
C ASP A 603 5.29 12.27 3.94
N ASP A 604 4.19 12.99 4.19
CA ASP A 604 3.20 13.45 3.22
C ASP A 604 2.55 12.31 2.42
N VAL A 605 2.23 11.19 3.09
CA VAL A 605 1.46 10.09 2.51
C VAL A 605 0.39 9.58 3.48
N GLN A 606 -0.85 9.50 3.00
CA GLN A 606 -1.95 8.79 3.63
C GLN A 606 -2.13 7.45 2.89
N GLN A 607 -1.59 6.40 3.49
CA GLN A 607 -1.66 5.03 2.97
C GLN A 607 -3.10 4.53 2.97
N SER A 608 -3.51 3.75 1.97
CA SER A 608 -4.89 3.25 1.90
C SER A 608 -5.26 2.34 3.08
N PHE A 609 -4.32 1.51 3.55
CA PHE A 609 -4.48 0.65 4.73
C PHE A 609 -4.73 1.41 6.03
N PHE A 610 -4.46 2.73 6.10
CA PHE A 610 -4.86 3.49 7.28
C PHE A 610 -6.39 3.48 7.43
N LEU A 611 -7.12 3.59 6.31
CA LEU A 611 -8.57 3.54 6.26
C LEU A 611 -9.09 2.09 6.28
N ALA A 612 -8.43 1.20 5.54
CA ALA A 612 -8.82 -0.21 5.45
C ALA A 612 -8.63 -0.94 6.79
N GLU A 613 -7.51 -0.71 7.46
CA GLU A 613 -7.05 -1.55 8.57
C GLU A 613 -6.96 -0.79 9.88
N THR A 614 -6.12 0.24 9.98
CA THR A 614 -5.81 0.91 11.25
C THR A 614 -7.08 1.44 11.90
N LEU A 615 -7.90 2.19 11.15
CA LEU A 615 -9.17 2.72 11.65
C LEU A 615 -10.23 1.63 11.84
N LYS A 616 -10.25 0.57 11.02
CA LYS A 616 -11.18 -0.55 11.17
C LYS A 616 -10.89 -1.33 12.45
N TYR A 617 -9.64 -1.75 12.69
CA TYR A 617 -9.26 -2.48 13.90
C TYR A 617 -9.46 -1.64 15.17
N LEU A 618 -9.14 -0.34 15.14
CA LEU A 618 -9.43 0.56 16.25
C LEU A 618 -10.93 0.69 16.52
N TYR A 619 -11.76 0.76 15.48
CA TYR A 619 -13.22 0.78 15.62
C TYR A 619 -13.75 -0.53 16.21
N LEU A 620 -13.29 -1.67 15.69
CA LEU A 620 -13.67 -3.00 16.16
C LEU A 620 -13.19 -3.28 17.59
N LEU A 621 -12.04 -2.75 18.01
CA LEU A 621 -11.52 -2.85 19.37
C LEU A 621 -12.49 -2.23 20.39
N PHE A 622 -13.16 -1.14 20.04
CA PHE A 622 -14.13 -0.46 20.90
C PHE A 622 -15.58 -0.92 20.69
N ALA A 623 -15.86 -1.66 19.61
CA ALA A 623 -17.17 -2.24 19.33
C ALA A 623 -17.50 -3.45 20.23
N ASP A 624 -18.79 -3.78 20.30
CA ASP A 624 -19.29 -4.96 21.02
C ASP A 624 -18.90 -6.28 20.35
N ASP A 625 -18.83 -7.34 21.13
CA ASP A 625 -18.36 -8.67 20.67
C ASP A 625 -19.24 -9.32 19.61
N SER A 626 -20.54 -9.01 19.62
CA SER A 626 -21.46 -9.45 18.57
C SER A 626 -21.25 -8.74 17.24
N PHE A 627 -20.48 -7.65 17.20
CA PHE A 627 -20.14 -6.93 15.97
C PHE A 627 -18.88 -7.53 15.36
N MET A 628 -19.03 -8.21 14.21
CA MET A 628 -17.96 -8.94 13.52
C MET A 628 -17.27 -9.99 14.43
N PRO A 629 -18.01 -10.99 14.92
CA PRO A 629 -17.46 -11.99 15.82
C PRO A 629 -16.45 -12.91 15.10
N LEU A 630 -15.36 -13.27 15.78
CA LEU A 630 -14.21 -13.99 15.20
C LEU A 630 -14.48 -15.46 14.85
N ASP A 631 -15.60 -16.02 15.31
CA ASP A 631 -16.08 -17.36 14.97
C ASP A 631 -16.98 -17.40 13.73
N GLU A 632 -17.42 -16.23 13.24
CA GLU A 632 -18.15 -16.09 11.98
C GLU A 632 -17.34 -15.36 10.89
N TRP A 633 -16.34 -14.55 11.26
CA TRP A 633 -15.57 -13.76 10.31
C TRP A 633 -14.08 -14.01 10.41
N VAL A 634 -13.42 -14.06 9.26
CA VAL A 634 -11.96 -14.08 9.14
C VAL A 634 -11.53 -12.90 8.29
N PHE A 635 -10.64 -12.06 8.81
CA PHE A 635 -10.11 -10.90 8.10
C PHE A 635 -8.97 -11.33 7.20
N ASN A 636 -8.94 -10.91 5.94
CA ASN A 636 -7.75 -11.05 5.10
C ASN A 636 -6.59 -10.18 5.63
N THR A 637 -5.43 -10.20 4.98
CA THR A 637 -4.24 -9.47 5.48
C THR A 637 -4.34 -7.94 5.35
N GLU A 638 -5.39 -7.42 4.68
CA GLU A 638 -5.69 -5.98 4.55
C GLU A 638 -7.00 -5.64 5.29
N ALA A 639 -7.30 -6.39 6.36
CA ALA A 639 -8.48 -6.24 7.21
C ALA A 639 -9.84 -6.32 6.49
N HIS A 640 -9.92 -6.97 5.34
CA HIS A 640 -11.18 -7.21 4.64
C HIS A 640 -11.87 -8.49 5.15
N PRO A 641 -13.08 -8.41 5.75
CA PRO A 641 -13.70 -9.55 6.40
C PRO A 641 -14.40 -10.51 5.43
N PHE A 642 -14.01 -11.79 5.48
CA PHE A 642 -14.69 -12.88 4.81
C PHE A 642 -15.54 -13.72 5.76
N PRO A 643 -16.73 -14.15 5.33
CA PRO A 643 -17.57 -15.05 6.12
C PRO A 643 -16.91 -16.43 6.20
N ILE A 644 -16.96 -17.06 7.37
CA ILE A 644 -16.47 -18.43 7.57
C ILE A 644 -17.49 -19.44 7.04
N LYS A 645 -17.03 -20.41 6.23
CA LYS A 645 -17.87 -21.44 5.61
C LYS A 645 -18.56 -22.29 6.68
N GLY A 646 -19.89 -22.42 6.57
CA GLY A 646 -20.71 -23.21 7.49
C GLY A 646 -20.91 -22.60 8.89
N LYS A 647 -20.34 -21.43 9.16
CA LYS A 647 -20.53 -20.70 10.43
C LYS A 647 -21.29 -19.39 10.24
N ASN A 648 -20.99 -18.66 9.17
CA ASN A 648 -21.57 -17.36 8.91
C ASN A 648 -22.73 -17.44 7.91
N PRO A 649 -23.93 -16.90 8.23
CA PRO A 649 -25.08 -16.92 7.33
C PRO A 649 -24.89 -16.09 6.04
N LEU A 650 -23.91 -15.19 6.00
CA LEU A 650 -23.54 -14.41 4.81
C LEU A 650 -22.55 -15.14 3.89
N TYR A 651 -22.22 -16.41 4.16
CA TYR A 651 -21.44 -17.22 3.22
C TYR A 651 -22.26 -17.52 1.95
N ARG A 652 -21.84 -16.94 0.81
CA ARG A 652 -22.58 -16.97 -0.46
C ARG A 652 -21.97 -17.99 -1.44
N GLU A 653 -22.15 -19.28 -1.22
CA GLU A 653 -21.68 -20.31 -2.16
C GLU A 653 -22.65 -20.48 -3.34
N LYS A 654 -22.12 -20.52 -4.57
CA LYS A 654 -22.91 -20.87 -5.75
C LYS A 654 -23.20 -22.38 -5.72
N PRO A 655 -24.47 -22.82 -5.84
CA PRO A 655 -24.79 -24.23 -5.84
C PRO A 655 -24.02 -24.98 -6.94
N LYS A 656 -23.35 -26.07 -6.59
CA LYS A 656 -22.76 -26.97 -7.58
C LYS A 656 -23.91 -27.54 -8.41
N LEU A 657 -23.90 -27.31 -9.73
CA LEU A 657 -24.83 -27.98 -10.63
C LEU A 657 -24.66 -29.49 -10.45
N PRO A 658 -25.75 -30.27 -10.37
CA PRO A 658 -25.64 -31.72 -10.33
C PRO A 658 -24.83 -32.19 -11.53
N VAL A 659 -23.79 -32.99 -11.30
CA VAL A 659 -23.09 -33.67 -12.39
C VAL A 659 -24.13 -34.48 -13.16
N PRO A 660 -24.25 -34.32 -14.50
CA PRO A 660 -25.17 -35.13 -15.28
C PRO A 660 -24.90 -36.61 -15.02
N ILE A 661 -25.98 -37.36 -14.72
CA ILE A 661 -25.96 -38.79 -14.36
C ILE A 661 -25.29 -39.67 -15.44
N GLU A 662 -25.02 -39.14 -16.63
CA GLU A 662 -24.35 -39.86 -17.73
C GLU A 662 -22.90 -40.25 -17.43
N ALA A 663 -22.23 -39.64 -16.44
CA ALA A 663 -20.87 -40.06 -16.04
C ALA A 663 -20.85 -41.25 -15.06
N ALA A 664 -21.99 -41.67 -14.49
CA ALA A 664 -22.07 -42.78 -13.55
C ALA A 664 -22.36 -44.15 -14.20
N ILE A 665 -22.59 -44.18 -15.53
CA ILE A 665 -22.94 -45.41 -16.27
C ILE A 665 -21.72 -46.07 -16.93
N ASP A 666 -20.58 -45.37 -17.05
CA ASP A 666 -19.39 -45.92 -17.74
C ASP A 666 -18.44 -46.71 -16.80
N GLU A 667 -18.61 -46.59 -15.47
CA GLU A 667 -17.84 -47.40 -14.50
C GLU A 667 -18.49 -48.74 -14.16
N THR A 668 -19.74 -48.99 -14.58
CA THR A 668 -20.41 -50.30 -14.37
C THR A 668 -20.27 -51.26 -15.55
N ASN A 669 -19.71 -50.83 -16.68
CA ASN A 669 -19.48 -51.65 -17.87
C ASN A 669 -18.02 -52.13 -18.06
N ARG A 670 -17.17 -51.97 -17.04
CA ARG A 670 -15.87 -52.65 -16.95
C ARG A 670 -15.90 -53.65 -15.78
N ILE A 671 -16.67 -54.72 -15.96
CA ILE A 671 -16.52 -55.98 -15.22
C ILE A 671 -15.67 -56.93 -16.07
#